data_AF-A0A960R8E2-F1
#
_entry.id   AF-A0A960R8E2-F1
#
_cell.length_a   1.000
_cell.length_b   1.000
_cell.length_c   1.000
_cell.angle_alpha   90.00
_cell.angle_beta   90.00
_cell.angle_gamma   90.00
#
_symmetry.space_group_name_H-M   'P 1'
#
loop_
_entity.id
_entity.type
_entity.pdbx_description
1 polymer ?
#
loop_
_entity_poly.entity_id
_entity_poly.type
_entity_poly.pdbx_seq_one_letter_code
_entity_poly.pdbx_strand_id
1 'polypeptide(L)'
;FKGDAGLDEFKKNLGDMIDNYRALKPNGKSEPRLVLFSPIAHEDLKDPNLSDGKANNERLAKYTAAIAEVAKAKNTGFVDLFTATQALYQSAKTPLTLNGVHLNTEGNRQVAEAITQSLLGEKIEAGKDLESLRQAVIDKNWHWFNRYRATDGNDIWGSRADLKFTNDQTNREVLQNELTMFDVMTANRDMRIWAVARGSDLAIDDSNVPRPVAVESNVGGKSKSSSAEKEGSLDYISGEAGIAKMRVPEGFKVNLFADEARFPELVNPVQMQVDGKGRLWAAAWKTYPKWEPLKEMDDRILILPDEDGDGVADKCITFAKVSNPLGFEFWNGGVLVARQPDILFLKDTDGDDVADVQIVLLQGIDSADTHHAANNFIYGPDGALYWQSGIFMHNNIEHPWGPSLSTGSSGMYRFDPRQYTISYHADNSPNPHGISFDYWGYHYATDGTGGRAFQVRPEGKGFKMYKLLEKQVRPVPANEIVSSANFPDEMQQNFLICNAIGFLGIKQYKLNRDGGSEYTEEVGSGKDKQKVTVTSKLGEVWGEPVEDLLVSEDKNFRPSDAIFGADGGLYVSDWHNVIIGHMQHNVRDPNRDHQHGRIYRLTYTGKPLQKPANISGASLPELMSNLENPIDGVRHRTRVELSARPSKDV
;
A
#
# COMPACT_ATOMS: atom_id res chain seq x y z
N PHE A 1 9.02 -1.50 -27.01
CA PHE A 1 9.08 -2.01 -28.40
C PHE A 1 8.51 -0.99 -29.38
N LYS A 2 9.36 -0.16 -30.01
CA LYS A 2 8.95 1.01 -30.84
C LYS A 2 8.54 0.63 -32.28
N GLY A 3 8.11 -0.61 -32.51
CA GLY A 3 7.90 -1.14 -33.85
C GLY A 3 9.21 -1.24 -34.66
N ASP A 4 9.12 -1.14 -35.98
CA ASP A 4 10.26 -1.37 -36.89
C ASP A 4 11.42 -0.39 -36.64
N ALA A 5 11.10 0.86 -36.32
CA ALA A 5 12.08 1.91 -36.07
C ALA A 5 13.00 1.62 -34.87
N GLY A 6 12.63 0.70 -33.97
CA GLY A 6 13.40 0.37 -32.78
C GLY A 6 14.11 -0.99 -32.82
N LEU A 7 14.08 -1.71 -33.95
CA LEU A 7 14.62 -3.08 -34.02
C LEU A 7 16.15 -3.10 -34.02
N ASP A 8 16.79 -2.28 -34.85
CA ASP A 8 18.26 -2.31 -34.99
C ASP A 8 18.97 -1.89 -33.70
N GLU A 9 18.49 -0.81 -33.06
CA GLU A 9 19.00 -0.36 -31.76
C GLU A 9 18.80 -1.43 -30.69
N PHE A 10 17.62 -2.07 -30.65
CA PHE A 10 17.35 -3.15 -29.70
C PHE A 10 18.28 -4.35 -29.91
N LYS A 11 18.48 -4.80 -31.15
CA LYS A 11 19.39 -5.93 -31.46
C LYS A 11 20.81 -5.63 -31.03
N LYS A 12 21.29 -4.42 -31.31
CA LYS A 12 22.61 -3.96 -30.86
C LYS A 12 22.70 -3.99 -29.34
N ASN A 13 21.78 -3.33 -28.63
CA ASN A 13 21.81 -3.23 -27.18
C ASN A 13 21.71 -4.60 -26.50
N LEU A 14 20.88 -5.51 -27.02
CA LEU A 14 20.78 -6.88 -26.53
C LEU A 14 22.08 -7.67 -26.75
N GLY A 15 22.71 -7.50 -27.93
CA GLY A 15 24.00 -8.11 -28.23
C GLY A 15 25.11 -7.62 -27.29
N ASP A 16 25.17 -6.30 -27.07
CA ASP A 16 26.12 -5.65 -26.16
C ASP A 16 25.89 -6.12 -24.71
N MET A 17 24.64 -6.26 -24.28
CA MET A 17 24.28 -6.79 -22.96
C MET A 17 24.81 -8.22 -22.75
N ILE A 18 24.66 -9.10 -23.74
CA ILE A 18 25.16 -10.49 -23.67
C ILE A 18 26.68 -10.52 -23.53
N ASP A 19 27.40 -9.71 -24.32
CA ASP A 19 28.85 -9.63 -24.26
C ASP A 19 29.32 -9.11 -22.89
N ASN A 20 28.67 -8.07 -22.38
CA ASN A 20 28.95 -7.51 -21.07
C ASN A 20 28.76 -8.54 -19.95
N TYR A 21 27.65 -9.29 -19.96
CA TYR A 21 27.42 -10.34 -18.95
C TYR A 21 28.44 -11.47 -19.03
N ARG A 22 28.84 -11.88 -20.23
CA ARG A 22 29.88 -12.93 -20.40
C ARG A 22 31.22 -12.50 -19.81
N ALA A 23 31.55 -11.22 -19.89
CA ALA A 23 32.79 -10.68 -19.36
C ALA A 23 32.86 -10.69 -17.81
N LEU A 24 31.74 -10.74 -17.09
CA LEU A 24 31.72 -10.58 -15.62
C LEU A 24 32.38 -11.72 -14.83
N LYS A 25 32.46 -12.93 -15.40
CA LYS A 25 32.97 -14.15 -14.72
C LYS A 25 32.63 -14.18 -13.21
N PRO A 26 31.35 -14.25 -12.83
CA PRO A 26 30.92 -14.05 -11.44
C PRO A 26 31.49 -15.08 -10.45
N ASN A 27 31.89 -16.26 -10.92
CA ASN A 27 32.58 -17.29 -10.13
C ASN A 27 34.12 -17.17 -10.18
N GLY A 28 34.64 -16.10 -10.77
CA GLY A 28 36.07 -15.84 -11.00
C GLY A 28 36.73 -16.71 -12.08
N LYS A 29 36.01 -17.63 -12.72
CA LYS A 29 36.60 -18.68 -13.58
C LYS A 29 36.00 -18.73 -14.98
N SER A 30 34.68 -18.85 -15.08
CA SER A 30 33.97 -19.10 -16.34
C SER A 30 32.95 -18.02 -16.62
N GLU A 31 32.64 -17.84 -17.90
CA GLU A 31 31.51 -17.01 -18.32
C GLU A 31 30.18 -17.60 -17.77
N PRO A 32 29.17 -16.76 -17.46
CA PRO A 32 27.84 -17.24 -17.15
C PRO A 32 27.21 -17.95 -18.35
N ARG A 33 26.42 -19.00 -18.07
CA ARG A 33 25.51 -19.58 -19.06
C ARG A 33 24.28 -18.69 -19.15
N LEU A 34 23.96 -18.23 -20.34
CA LEU A 34 22.83 -17.34 -20.60
C LEU A 34 21.77 -18.06 -21.42
N VAL A 35 20.51 -17.85 -21.05
CA VAL A 35 19.32 -18.21 -21.82
C VAL A 35 18.47 -16.94 -21.92
N LEU A 36 18.08 -16.58 -23.13
CA LEU A 36 17.13 -15.50 -23.39
C LEU A 36 15.73 -16.07 -23.47
N PHE A 37 14.77 -15.39 -22.85
CA PHE A 37 13.36 -15.68 -23.01
C PHE A 37 12.74 -14.54 -23.80
N SER A 38 11.93 -14.85 -24.81
CA SER A 38 11.08 -13.82 -25.41
C SER A 38 10.03 -13.36 -24.39
N PRO A 39 9.39 -12.21 -24.61
CA PRO A 39 8.13 -11.89 -23.93
C PRO A 39 7.06 -12.97 -24.19
N ILE A 40 6.06 -13.06 -23.33
CA ILE A 40 4.82 -13.79 -23.63
C ILE A 40 3.98 -13.03 -24.66
N ALA A 41 3.04 -13.71 -25.29
CA ALA A 41 2.01 -13.06 -26.08
C ALA A 41 0.99 -12.34 -25.18
N HIS A 42 0.31 -11.35 -25.76
CA HIS A 42 -0.84 -10.69 -25.17
C HIS A 42 -2.09 -11.56 -25.42
N GLU A 43 -2.72 -12.05 -24.36
CA GLU A 43 -3.95 -12.84 -24.42
C GLU A 43 -5.18 -11.94 -24.65
N ASP A 44 -5.99 -12.23 -25.65
CA ASP A 44 -7.26 -11.51 -25.87
C ASP A 44 -8.35 -12.09 -24.96
N LEU A 45 -8.60 -11.42 -23.83
CA LEU A 45 -9.57 -11.82 -22.82
C LEU A 45 -11.03 -11.59 -23.23
N LYS A 46 -11.29 -10.95 -24.38
CA LYS A 46 -12.64 -10.55 -24.83
C LYS A 46 -13.39 -9.66 -23.83
N ASP A 47 -12.66 -9.02 -22.92
CA ASP A 47 -13.21 -8.07 -21.96
C ASP A 47 -13.23 -6.67 -22.60
N PRO A 48 -14.38 -5.98 -22.68
CA PRO A 48 -14.46 -4.62 -23.23
C PRO A 48 -13.65 -3.59 -22.43
N ASN A 49 -13.25 -3.89 -21.20
CA ASN A 49 -12.41 -3.04 -20.36
C ASN A 49 -10.93 -3.21 -20.63
N LEU A 50 -10.51 -4.12 -21.51
CA LEU A 50 -9.11 -4.46 -21.77
C LEU A 50 -8.79 -4.39 -23.27
N SER A 51 -7.49 -4.37 -23.60
CA SER A 51 -7.03 -4.41 -24.99
C SER A 51 -7.18 -5.82 -25.58
N ASP A 52 -7.50 -5.92 -26.88
CA ASP A 52 -7.52 -7.19 -27.62
C ASP A 52 -6.10 -7.72 -27.97
N GLY A 53 -5.07 -6.96 -27.61
CA GLY A 53 -3.67 -7.35 -27.76
C GLY A 53 -3.14 -7.40 -29.19
N LYS A 54 -3.95 -7.21 -30.24
CA LYS A 54 -3.52 -7.43 -31.64
C LYS A 54 -2.31 -6.58 -32.04
N ALA A 55 -2.42 -5.27 -31.85
CA ALA A 55 -1.34 -4.35 -32.17
C ALA A 55 -0.09 -4.60 -31.31
N ASN A 56 -0.27 -5.12 -30.09
CA ASN A 56 0.86 -5.47 -29.24
C ASN A 56 1.54 -6.76 -29.72
N ASN A 57 0.78 -7.79 -30.04
CA ASN A 57 1.28 -9.06 -30.56
C ASN A 57 2.04 -8.90 -31.87
N GLU A 58 1.63 -7.99 -32.76
CA GLU A 58 2.42 -7.64 -33.96
C GLU A 58 3.81 -7.12 -33.61
N ARG A 59 3.92 -6.27 -32.58
CA ARG A 59 5.21 -5.76 -32.10
C ARG A 59 6.01 -6.86 -31.40
N LEU A 60 5.37 -7.63 -30.52
CA LEU A 60 6.01 -8.71 -29.77
C LEU A 60 6.58 -9.79 -30.69
N ALA A 61 5.89 -10.14 -31.78
CA ALA A 61 6.39 -11.08 -32.79
C ALA A 61 7.70 -10.59 -33.42
N LYS A 62 7.76 -9.31 -33.83
CA LYS A 62 8.96 -8.70 -34.42
C LYS A 62 10.15 -8.71 -33.45
N TYR A 63 9.91 -8.35 -32.19
CA TYR A 63 10.96 -8.33 -31.18
C TYR A 63 11.38 -9.73 -30.74
N THR A 64 10.47 -10.71 -30.73
CA THR A 64 10.79 -12.13 -30.50
C THR A 64 11.73 -12.64 -31.60
N ALA A 65 11.45 -12.35 -32.87
CA ALA A 65 12.33 -12.70 -33.98
C ALA A 65 13.71 -12.04 -33.86
N ALA A 66 13.76 -10.76 -33.43
CA ALA A 66 15.02 -10.05 -33.18
C ALA A 66 15.83 -10.67 -32.03
N ILE A 67 15.18 -11.08 -30.92
CA ILE A 67 15.84 -11.79 -29.82
C ILE A 67 16.42 -13.11 -30.33
N ALA A 68 15.67 -13.88 -31.13
CA ALA A 68 16.12 -15.14 -31.70
C ALA A 68 17.34 -14.94 -32.64
N GLU A 69 17.32 -13.91 -33.48
CA GLU A 69 18.44 -13.54 -34.37
C GLU A 69 19.71 -13.26 -33.56
N VAL A 70 19.61 -12.42 -32.51
CA VAL A 70 20.74 -12.08 -31.64
C VAL A 70 21.22 -13.29 -30.86
N ALA A 71 20.31 -14.10 -30.31
CA ALA A 71 20.66 -15.32 -29.59
C ALA A 71 21.47 -16.28 -30.46
N LYS A 72 21.01 -16.50 -31.71
CA LYS A 72 21.73 -17.32 -32.70
C LYS A 72 23.10 -16.73 -33.03
N ALA A 73 23.18 -15.43 -33.32
CA ALA A 73 24.44 -14.75 -33.64
C ALA A 73 25.45 -14.80 -32.48
N LYS A 74 24.97 -14.74 -31.23
CA LYS A 74 25.78 -14.81 -30.02
C LYS A 74 25.97 -16.22 -29.47
N ASN A 75 25.42 -17.26 -30.11
CA ASN A 75 25.41 -18.64 -29.61
C ASN A 75 24.91 -18.72 -28.16
N THR A 76 23.75 -18.11 -27.90
CA THR A 76 23.08 -18.06 -26.59
C THR A 76 21.79 -18.86 -26.65
N GLY A 77 21.43 -19.56 -25.56
CA GLY A 77 20.16 -20.28 -25.49
C GLY A 77 18.98 -19.34 -25.67
N PHE A 78 17.91 -19.80 -26.30
CA PHE A 78 16.70 -19.02 -26.52
C PHE A 78 15.45 -19.87 -26.31
N VAL A 79 14.49 -19.33 -25.58
CA VAL A 79 13.15 -19.90 -25.35
C VAL A 79 12.11 -18.92 -25.90
N ASP A 80 11.35 -19.37 -26.90
CA ASP A 80 10.27 -18.60 -27.53
C ASP A 80 8.96 -18.74 -26.74
N LEU A 81 8.82 -17.94 -25.69
CA LEU A 81 7.60 -17.86 -24.90
C LEU A 81 6.44 -17.23 -25.66
N PHE A 82 6.70 -16.37 -26.65
CA PHE A 82 5.67 -15.68 -27.39
C PHE A 82 4.86 -16.70 -28.19
N THR A 83 5.53 -17.50 -29.02
CA THR A 83 4.88 -18.55 -29.80
C THR A 83 4.26 -19.62 -28.90
N ALA A 84 4.96 -20.02 -27.82
CA ALA A 84 4.43 -21.00 -26.89
C ALA A 84 3.12 -20.53 -26.24
N THR A 85 3.09 -19.30 -25.71
CA THR A 85 1.90 -18.76 -25.05
C THR A 85 0.76 -18.48 -26.01
N GLN A 86 1.02 -18.11 -27.28
CA GLN A 86 -0.05 -18.05 -28.29
C GLN A 86 -0.78 -19.38 -28.44
N ALA A 87 -0.04 -20.49 -28.49
CA ALA A 87 -0.64 -21.83 -28.59
C ALA A 87 -1.41 -22.19 -27.31
N LEU A 88 -0.89 -21.83 -26.13
CA LEU A 88 -1.58 -22.02 -24.86
C LEU A 88 -2.91 -21.26 -24.84
N TYR A 89 -2.92 -19.96 -25.16
CA TYR A 89 -4.14 -19.15 -25.15
C TYR A 89 -5.20 -19.63 -26.14
N GLN A 90 -4.81 -20.15 -27.30
CA GLN A 90 -5.74 -20.70 -28.29
C GLN A 90 -6.46 -21.97 -27.80
N SER A 91 -5.83 -22.71 -26.88
CA SER A 91 -6.36 -23.98 -26.36
C SER A 91 -6.91 -23.88 -24.93
N ALA A 92 -6.64 -22.77 -24.24
CA ALA A 92 -7.07 -22.53 -22.88
C ALA A 92 -8.59 -22.41 -22.78
N LYS A 93 -9.18 -23.09 -21.78
CA LYS A 93 -10.62 -23.02 -21.49
C LYS A 93 -10.99 -21.86 -20.59
N THR A 94 -10.02 -21.39 -19.82
CA THR A 94 -10.10 -20.26 -18.90
C THR A 94 -8.91 -19.35 -19.17
N PRO A 95 -9.04 -18.03 -18.98
CA PRO A 95 -7.93 -17.10 -19.07
C PRO A 95 -6.68 -17.58 -18.35
N LEU A 96 -5.51 -17.38 -18.97
CA LEU A 96 -4.20 -17.65 -18.37
C LEU A 96 -3.50 -16.38 -17.86
N THR A 97 -4.05 -15.22 -18.19
CA THR A 97 -3.62 -13.90 -17.71
C THR A 97 -4.73 -13.21 -16.92
N LEU A 98 -4.35 -12.24 -16.09
CA LEU A 98 -5.25 -11.39 -15.32
C LEU A 98 -5.83 -10.26 -16.18
N ASN A 99 -5.03 -9.75 -17.11
CA ASN A 99 -5.33 -8.52 -17.86
C ASN A 99 -4.75 -8.53 -19.29
N GLY A 100 -4.47 -9.71 -19.83
CA GLY A 100 -3.85 -9.91 -21.13
C GLY A 100 -2.32 -10.02 -21.10
N VAL A 101 -1.64 -9.45 -20.09
CA VAL A 101 -0.17 -9.39 -20.04
C VAL A 101 0.48 -9.91 -18.75
N HIS A 102 -0.27 -9.97 -17.64
CA HIS A 102 0.22 -10.57 -16.39
C HIS A 102 -0.36 -11.97 -16.22
N LEU A 103 0.49 -12.99 -16.10
CA LEU A 103 0.06 -14.38 -15.92
C LEU A 103 -0.64 -14.56 -14.57
N ASN A 104 -1.73 -15.32 -14.54
CA ASN A 104 -2.31 -15.83 -13.30
C ASN A 104 -1.57 -17.10 -12.83
N THR A 105 -2.02 -17.72 -11.75
CA THR A 105 -1.39 -18.94 -11.20
C THR A 105 -1.30 -20.07 -12.24
N GLU A 106 -2.36 -20.29 -13.01
CA GLU A 106 -2.41 -21.35 -14.02
C GLU A 106 -1.55 -21.00 -15.24
N GLY A 107 -1.56 -19.73 -15.68
CA GLY A 107 -0.66 -19.26 -16.73
C GLY A 107 0.82 -19.41 -16.36
N ASN A 108 1.20 -19.06 -15.13
CA ASN A 108 2.56 -19.28 -14.62
C ASN A 108 2.94 -20.77 -14.63
N ARG A 109 2.02 -21.65 -14.24
CA ARG A 109 2.22 -23.11 -14.26
C ARG A 109 2.49 -23.60 -15.68
N GLN A 110 1.64 -23.27 -16.65
CA GLN A 110 1.78 -23.74 -18.03
C GLN A 110 3.00 -23.12 -18.74
N VAL A 111 3.33 -21.86 -18.45
CA VAL A 111 4.56 -21.23 -18.96
C VAL A 111 5.79 -21.93 -18.39
N ALA A 112 5.79 -22.33 -17.12
CA ALA A 112 6.89 -23.11 -16.54
C ALA A 112 7.07 -24.48 -17.22
N GLU A 113 5.98 -25.17 -17.57
CA GLU A 113 6.03 -26.42 -18.35
C GLU A 113 6.64 -26.20 -19.74
N ALA A 114 6.24 -25.12 -20.43
CA ALA A 114 6.79 -24.75 -21.73
C ALA A 114 8.29 -24.42 -21.66
N ILE A 115 8.71 -23.69 -20.61
CA ILE A 115 10.12 -23.40 -20.34
C ILE A 115 10.90 -24.69 -20.16
N THR A 116 10.41 -25.60 -19.31
CA THR A 116 11.11 -26.86 -19.02
C THR A 116 11.22 -27.75 -20.25
N GLN A 117 10.13 -27.88 -21.03
CA GLN A 117 10.15 -28.62 -22.30
C GLN A 117 11.17 -28.02 -23.29
N SER A 118 11.25 -26.68 -23.38
CA SER A 118 12.18 -26.02 -24.29
C SER A 118 13.63 -26.18 -23.86
N LEU A 119 13.92 -26.21 -22.56
CA LEU A 119 15.28 -26.27 -22.03
C LEU A 119 15.82 -27.69 -21.88
N LEU A 120 14.96 -28.64 -21.51
CA LEU A 120 15.36 -30.01 -21.18
C LEU A 120 14.98 -31.02 -22.28
N GLY A 121 14.07 -30.65 -23.20
CA GLY A 121 13.54 -31.57 -24.20
C GLY A 121 12.53 -32.58 -23.64
N GLU A 122 12.16 -32.46 -22.36
CA GLU A 122 11.24 -33.36 -21.67
C GLU A 122 9.87 -32.70 -21.42
N LYS A 123 8.79 -33.41 -21.74
CA LYS A 123 7.44 -32.94 -21.43
C LYS A 123 7.15 -33.20 -19.96
N ILE A 124 7.01 -32.14 -19.19
CA ILE A 124 6.63 -32.20 -17.77
C ILE A 124 5.23 -31.64 -17.61
N GLU A 125 4.40 -32.35 -16.84
CA GLU A 125 3.10 -31.86 -16.38
C GLU A 125 3.19 -31.66 -14.87
N ALA A 126 3.03 -30.41 -14.42
CA ALA A 126 3.09 -30.04 -13.02
C ALA A 126 1.83 -30.53 -12.28
N GLY A 127 2.03 -31.42 -11.31
CA GLY A 127 0.96 -32.03 -10.51
C GLY A 127 1.05 -31.70 -9.02
N LYS A 128 0.12 -32.27 -8.24
CA LYS A 128 0.04 -32.11 -6.77
C LYS A 128 1.28 -32.65 -6.05
N ASP A 129 1.98 -33.60 -6.66
CA ASP A 129 3.23 -34.17 -6.19
C ASP A 129 4.36 -33.13 -6.09
N LEU A 130 4.29 -32.05 -6.88
CA LEU A 130 5.27 -30.94 -6.81
C LEU A 130 4.91 -29.86 -5.80
N GLU A 131 3.76 -29.94 -5.11
CA GLU A 131 3.31 -28.85 -4.23
C GLU A 131 4.26 -28.62 -3.05
N SER A 132 4.77 -29.68 -2.43
CA SER A 132 5.76 -29.55 -1.35
C SER A 132 7.04 -28.85 -1.83
N LEU A 133 7.50 -29.18 -3.05
CA LEU A 133 8.66 -28.54 -3.67
C LEU A 133 8.37 -27.07 -3.96
N ARG A 134 7.19 -26.76 -4.50
CA ARG A 134 6.75 -25.39 -4.75
C ARG A 134 6.75 -24.56 -3.48
N GLN A 135 6.24 -25.10 -2.37
CA GLN A 135 6.24 -24.41 -1.07
C GLN A 135 7.66 -24.16 -0.55
N ALA A 136 8.58 -25.12 -0.67
CA ALA A 136 9.99 -24.91 -0.31
C ALA A 136 10.66 -23.81 -1.16
N VAL A 137 10.34 -23.73 -2.45
CA VAL A 137 10.81 -22.67 -3.35
C VAL A 137 10.23 -21.31 -2.96
N ILE A 138 8.93 -21.24 -2.63
CA ILE A 138 8.27 -20.01 -2.19
C ILE A 138 8.88 -19.49 -0.88
N ASP A 139 9.15 -20.38 0.08
CA ASP A 139 9.80 -20.03 1.35
C ASP A 139 11.21 -19.46 1.13
N LYS A 140 12.05 -20.13 0.33
CA LYS A 140 13.35 -19.58 -0.07
C LYS A 140 13.19 -18.22 -0.76
N ASN A 141 12.24 -18.10 -1.69
CA ASN A 141 12.01 -16.89 -2.44
C ASN A 141 11.59 -15.73 -1.53
N TRP A 142 10.77 -15.97 -0.51
CA TRP A 142 10.41 -14.95 0.48
C TRP A 142 11.65 -14.36 1.18
N HIS A 143 12.56 -15.22 1.64
CA HIS A 143 13.80 -14.79 2.31
C HIS A 143 14.76 -14.09 1.34
N TRP A 144 14.97 -14.65 0.15
CA TRP A 144 15.79 -14.03 -0.89
C TRP A 144 15.23 -12.67 -1.33
N PHE A 145 13.92 -12.55 -1.43
CA PHE A 145 13.28 -11.33 -1.86
C PHE A 145 13.47 -10.20 -0.85
N ASN A 146 13.29 -10.49 0.45
CA ASN A 146 13.57 -9.53 1.52
C ASN A 146 15.07 -9.17 1.62
N ARG A 147 15.96 -9.99 1.03
CA ARG A 147 17.39 -9.68 0.87
C ARG A 147 17.69 -8.82 -0.36
N TYR A 148 17.09 -9.16 -1.50
CA TYR A 148 17.36 -8.51 -2.79
C TYR A 148 16.65 -7.15 -2.89
N ARG A 149 15.40 -7.10 -2.43
CA ARG A 149 14.53 -5.93 -2.44
C ARG A 149 14.00 -5.70 -1.03
N ALA A 150 14.92 -5.40 -0.12
CA ALA A 150 14.59 -5.09 1.26
C ALA A 150 13.66 -3.87 1.36
N THR A 151 12.73 -3.91 2.30
CA THR A 151 11.99 -2.72 2.74
C THR A 151 12.90 -1.78 3.52
N ASP A 152 12.61 -0.48 3.46
CA ASP A 152 13.46 0.61 3.97
C ASP A 152 14.86 0.65 3.34
N GLY A 153 14.95 0.41 2.03
CA GLY A 153 16.22 0.46 1.29
C GLY A 153 17.02 1.77 1.44
N ASN A 154 16.37 2.91 1.70
CA ASN A 154 17.04 4.20 1.96
C ASN A 154 17.80 4.21 3.30
N ASP A 155 17.34 3.43 4.29
CA ASP A 155 18.01 3.22 5.58
C ASP A 155 19.10 2.14 5.49
N ILE A 156 19.11 1.32 4.44
CA ILE A 156 20.12 0.27 4.21
C ILE A 156 21.28 0.78 3.35
N TRP A 157 20.96 1.44 2.23
CA TRP A 157 21.92 1.86 1.21
C TRP A 157 21.92 3.37 0.95
N GLY A 158 20.81 4.04 1.24
CA GLY A 158 20.58 5.42 0.85
C GLY A 158 21.03 6.47 1.87
N SER A 159 20.37 7.62 1.80
CA SER A 159 20.71 8.82 2.57
C SER A 159 20.51 8.70 4.08
N ARG A 160 19.70 7.74 4.53
CA ARG A 160 19.45 7.50 5.97
C ARG A 160 20.32 6.40 6.56
N ALA A 161 21.05 5.67 5.72
CA ALA A 161 21.92 4.59 6.18
C ALA A 161 23.02 5.07 7.14
N ASP A 162 23.53 6.28 6.92
CA ASP A 162 24.65 6.85 7.69
C ASP A 162 24.20 7.82 8.81
N LEU A 163 22.90 7.86 9.13
CA LEU A 163 22.41 8.56 10.32
C LEU A 163 23.02 7.94 11.58
N LYS A 164 23.50 8.80 12.48
CA LYS A 164 24.18 8.40 13.71
C LYS A 164 23.27 8.58 14.92
N PHE A 165 23.26 7.58 15.79
CA PHE A 165 22.45 7.54 17.00
C PHE A 165 23.34 7.48 18.24
N THR A 166 23.02 6.62 19.22
CA THR A 166 23.84 6.41 20.41
C THR A 166 25.20 5.82 20.01
N ASN A 167 26.28 6.34 20.60
CA ASN A 167 27.66 5.91 20.36
C ASN A 167 28.09 5.91 18.88
N ASP A 168 27.54 6.84 18.07
CA ASP A 168 27.78 6.94 16.63
C ASP A 168 27.38 5.71 15.79
N GLN A 169 26.64 4.75 16.36
CA GLN A 169 26.10 3.61 15.63
C GLN A 169 25.13 4.07 14.54
N THR A 170 25.17 3.40 13.39
CA THR A 170 24.37 3.76 12.19
C THR A 170 23.35 2.69 11.80
N ASN A 171 22.36 3.06 10.98
CA ASN A 171 21.45 2.09 10.36
C ASN A 171 22.22 1.13 9.43
N ARG A 172 23.24 1.62 8.71
CA ARG A 172 24.08 0.80 7.81
C ARG A 172 24.72 -0.37 8.53
N GLU A 173 25.31 -0.14 9.70
CA GLU A 173 25.96 -1.19 10.49
C GLU A 173 24.98 -2.30 10.89
N VAL A 174 23.77 -1.92 11.32
CA VAL A 174 22.74 -2.85 11.78
C VAL A 174 22.10 -3.59 10.59
N LEU A 175 21.65 -2.86 9.57
CA LEU A 175 20.84 -3.42 8.50
C LEU A 175 21.67 -4.15 7.44
N GLN A 176 22.95 -3.81 7.22
CA GLN A 176 23.82 -4.64 6.38
C GLN A 176 24.12 -6.00 7.02
N ASN A 177 24.15 -6.08 8.36
CA ASN A 177 24.22 -7.36 9.05
C ASN A 177 22.93 -8.17 8.83
N GLU A 178 21.75 -7.55 8.83
CA GLU A 178 20.50 -8.26 8.48
C GLU A 178 20.52 -8.84 7.06
N LEU A 179 21.10 -8.13 6.09
CA LEU A 179 21.27 -8.68 4.74
C LEU A 179 22.15 -9.94 4.76
N THR A 180 23.20 -9.95 5.57
CA THR A 180 24.05 -11.14 5.76
C THR A 180 23.28 -12.27 6.44
N MET A 181 22.41 -11.96 7.41
CA MET A 181 21.53 -12.95 8.04
C MET A 181 20.60 -13.58 7.01
N PHE A 182 19.96 -12.78 6.15
CA PHE A 182 19.10 -13.30 5.09
C PHE A 182 19.86 -14.12 4.05
N ASP A 183 21.14 -13.79 3.76
CA ASP A 183 21.98 -14.61 2.87
C ASP A 183 22.12 -16.04 3.44
N VAL A 184 22.39 -16.17 4.75
CA VAL A 184 22.48 -17.47 5.43
C VAL A 184 21.12 -18.18 5.48
N MET A 185 20.06 -17.48 5.89
CA MET A 185 18.71 -18.05 5.93
C MET A 185 18.29 -18.58 4.55
N THR A 186 18.53 -17.81 3.48
CA THR A 186 18.24 -18.21 2.10
C THR A 186 19.00 -19.47 1.70
N ALA A 187 20.29 -19.56 2.07
CA ALA A 187 21.11 -20.74 1.81
C ALA A 187 20.57 -21.99 2.54
N ASN A 188 20.12 -21.85 3.79
CA ASN A 188 19.52 -22.94 4.55
C ASN A 188 18.22 -23.45 3.89
N ARG A 189 17.37 -22.58 3.34
CA ARG A 189 16.16 -23.00 2.60
C ARG A 189 16.50 -23.70 1.27
N ASP A 190 17.59 -23.30 0.60
CA ASP A 190 18.03 -23.98 -0.61
C ASP A 190 18.31 -25.47 -0.37
N MET A 191 18.93 -25.80 0.78
CA MET A 191 19.17 -27.19 1.15
C MET A 191 17.88 -28.01 1.26
N ARG A 192 16.81 -27.39 1.79
CA ARG A 192 15.48 -28.03 1.87
C ARG A 192 14.88 -28.29 0.50
N ILE A 193 14.98 -27.35 -0.45
CA ILE A 193 14.51 -27.56 -1.84
C ILE A 193 15.14 -28.83 -2.43
N TRP A 194 16.45 -29.00 -2.28
CA TRP A 194 17.15 -30.20 -2.77
C TRP A 194 16.79 -31.48 -2.00
N ALA A 195 16.44 -31.38 -0.72
CA ALA A 195 15.94 -32.51 0.05
C ALA A 195 14.56 -32.95 -0.47
N VAL A 196 13.64 -32.01 -0.66
CA VAL A 196 12.28 -32.23 -1.17
C VAL A 196 12.30 -32.81 -2.57
N ALA A 197 13.13 -32.25 -3.46
CA ALA A 197 13.31 -32.77 -4.80
C ALA A 197 13.84 -34.22 -4.84
N ARG A 198 14.49 -34.70 -3.77
CA ARG A 198 14.99 -36.08 -3.64
C ARG A 198 14.07 -37.00 -2.82
N GLY A 199 12.88 -36.54 -2.44
CA GLY A 199 11.89 -37.32 -1.70
C GLY A 199 12.06 -37.33 -0.17
N SER A 200 12.77 -36.35 0.40
CA SER A 200 12.92 -36.14 1.85
C SER A 200 12.48 -34.72 2.22
N ASP A 201 12.24 -34.39 3.50
CA ASP A 201 12.03 -32.98 3.90
C ASP A 201 13.01 -32.62 5.01
N LEU A 202 13.94 -31.73 4.70
CA LEU A 202 14.95 -31.27 5.65
C LEU A 202 14.35 -30.15 6.51
N ALA A 203 14.30 -30.36 7.82
CA ALA A 203 13.97 -29.29 8.75
C ALA A 203 14.98 -28.14 8.61
N ILE A 204 14.47 -26.91 8.52
CA ILE A 204 15.31 -25.72 8.44
C ILE A 204 16.02 -25.51 9.78
N ASP A 205 17.34 -25.35 9.74
CA ASP A 205 18.18 -25.00 10.88
C ASP A 205 18.85 -23.64 10.63
N ASP A 206 18.45 -22.63 11.40
CA ASP A 206 18.98 -21.26 11.35
C ASP A 206 19.97 -20.98 12.50
N SER A 207 20.45 -22.02 13.19
CA SER A 207 21.43 -21.88 14.28
C SER A 207 22.77 -21.29 13.82
N ASN A 208 23.07 -21.37 12.53
CA ASN A 208 24.25 -20.79 11.87
C ASN A 208 24.07 -19.32 11.44
N VAL A 209 22.88 -18.74 11.58
CA VAL A 209 22.63 -17.34 11.21
C VAL A 209 23.39 -16.42 12.19
N PRO A 210 24.15 -15.42 11.70
CA PRO A 210 24.83 -14.46 12.55
C PRO A 210 23.85 -13.76 13.51
N ARG A 211 24.33 -13.40 14.70
CA ARG A 211 23.51 -12.66 15.67
C ARG A 211 23.17 -11.26 15.13
N PRO A 212 21.98 -10.72 15.43
CA PRO A 212 21.68 -9.31 15.19
C PRO A 212 22.69 -8.39 15.88
N VAL A 213 22.96 -7.24 15.28
CA VAL A 213 23.73 -6.17 15.93
C VAL A 213 22.84 -5.52 16.98
N ALA A 214 23.25 -5.56 18.24
CA ALA A 214 22.52 -4.91 19.31
C ALA A 214 22.52 -3.39 19.13
N VAL A 215 21.36 -2.77 19.40
CA VAL A 215 21.17 -1.32 19.32
C VAL A 215 20.96 -0.76 20.71
N GLU A 216 21.74 0.26 21.05
CA GLU A 216 21.51 1.04 22.27
C GLU A 216 20.52 2.17 21.99
N SER A 217 19.40 2.18 22.71
CA SER A 217 18.36 3.18 22.49
C SER A 217 18.82 4.60 22.79
N ASN A 218 18.35 5.55 21.98
CA ASN A 218 18.49 6.97 22.24
C ASN A 218 17.22 7.65 22.81
N VAL A 219 16.17 6.89 23.12
CA VAL A 219 14.94 7.42 23.75
C VAL A 219 15.26 8.17 25.05
N GLY A 220 14.55 9.26 25.27
CA GLY A 220 14.78 10.23 26.33
C GLY A 220 15.71 11.37 25.92
N GLY A 221 15.90 11.63 24.62
CA GLY A 221 16.80 12.68 24.15
C GLY A 221 18.29 12.36 24.33
N LYS A 222 18.69 11.09 24.29
CA LYS A 222 20.07 10.64 24.56
C LYS A 222 21.02 10.81 23.37
N SER A 223 20.52 11.22 22.21
CA SER A 223 21.33 11.64 21.05
C SER A 223 20.87 13.00 20.51
N LYS A 224 21.66 13.56 19.57
CA LYS A 224 21.32 14.81 18.87
C LYS A 224 20.09 14.70 17.97
N SER A 225 19.71 13.49 17.56
CA SER A 225 18.58 13.21 16.68
C SER A 225 17.28 12.92 17.44
N SER A 226 17.36 12.55 18.72
CA SER A 226 16.22 12.27 19.63
C SER A 226 15.70 13.52 20.35
N SER A 227 14.45 13.50 20.80
CA SER A 227 13.81 14.58 21.56
C SER A 227 12.74 14.01 22.50
N ALA A 228 13.02 14.05 23.81
CA ALA A 228 12.10 13.56 24.84
C ALA A 228 10.71 14.22 24.81
N GLU A 229 10.62 15.45 24.32
CA GLU A 229 9.35 16.18 24.15
C GLU A 229 8.47 15.56 23.04
N LYS A 230 9.09 15.07 21.97
CA LYS A 230 8.40 14.54 20.78
C LYS A 230 8.16 13.03 20.83
N GLU A 231 9.04 12.33 21.55
CA GLU A 231 8.91 10.92 21.88
C GLU A 231 7.73 10.66 22.80
N GLY A 232 7.27 9.42 22.82
CA GLY A 232 6.21 9.01 23.72
C GLY A 232 6.68 8.83 25.16
N SER A 233 6.01 7.93 25.87
CA SER A 233 6.36 7.43 27.20
C SER A 233 6.73 5.95 27.08
N LEU A 234 7.71 5.49 27.87
CA LEU A 234 7.94 4.05 28.03
C LEU A 234 6.91 3.40 28.97
N ASP A 235 6.19 4.23 29.74
CA ASP A 235 5.08 3.79 30.58
C ASP A 235 3.78 3.83 29.75
N TYR A 236 3.40 2.68 29.19
CA TYR A 236 2.15 2.50 28.46
C TYR A 236 0.96 2.43 29.42
N ILE A 237 -0.15 3.08 29.04
CA ILE A 237 -1.39 3.09 29.82
C ILE A 237 -2.48 2.33 29.08
N SER A 238 -3.42 1.74 29.81
CA SER A 238 -4.57 1.06 29.19
C SER A 238 -5.43 2.02 28.37
N GLY A 239 -6.23 1.49 27.44
CA GLY A 239 -7.16 2.31 26.67
C GLY A 239 -8.14 3.12 27.53
N GLU A 240 -8.65 2.53 28.61
CA GLU A 240 -9.53 3.24 29.56
C GLU A 240 -8.82 4.39 30.28
N ALA A 241 -7.56 4.20 30.69
CA ALA A 241 -6.76 5.28 31.25
C ALA A 241 -6.45 6.37 30.19
N GLY A 242 -6.32 5.97 28.92
CA GLY A 242 -6.19 6.86 27.78
C GLY A 242 -7.39 7.80 27.61
N ILE A 243 -8.63 7.29 27.75
CA ILE A 243 -9.86 8.11 27.67
C ILE A 243 -9.84 9.23 28.71
N ALA A 244 -9.39 8.95 29.93
CA ALA A 244 -9.28 9.96 30.99
C ALA A 244 -8.27 11.08 30.68
N LYS A 245 -7.38 10.88 29.69
CA LYS A 245 -6.44 11.89 29.18
C LYS A 245 -6.97 12.65 27.96
N MET A 246 -8.15 12.29 27.45
CA MET A 246 -8.75 12.92 26.28
C MET A 246 -9.69 14.07 26.65
N ARG A 247 -9.70 15.08 25.78
CA ARG A 247 -10.68 16.17 25.76
C ARG A 247 -11.36 16.18 24.40
N VAL A 248 -12.68 16.32 24.41
CA VAL A 248 -13.54 16.43 23.22
C VAL A 248 -14.54 17.58 23.44
N PRO A 249 -15.10 18.16 22.36
CA PRO A 249 -16.09 19.23 22.47
C PRO A 249 -17.33 18.83 23.28
N GLU A 250 -18.06 19.83 23.77
CA GLU A 250 -19.30 19.61 24.50
C GLU A 250 -20.30 18.77 23.67
N GLY A 251 -21.00 17.84 24.36
CA GLY A 251 -21.95 16.94 23.73
C GLY A 251 -21.34 15.70 23.08
N PHE A 252 -20.02 15.57 23.03
CA PHE A 252 -19.35 14.36 22.57
C PHE A 252 -18.94 13.42 23.72
N LYS A 253 -18.84 12.13 23.42
CA LYS A 253 -18.27 11.11 24.31
C LYS A 253 -17.33 10.18 23.55
N VAL A 254 -16.30 9.70 24.24
CA VAL A 254 -15.36 8.69 23.74
C VAL A 254 -15.60 7.38 24.49
N ASN A 255 -15.57 6.25 23.78
CA ASN A 255 -15.46 4.93 24.36
C ASN A 255 -14.32 4.13 23.70
N LEU A 256 -13.83 3.10 24.38
CA LEU A 256 -12.79 2.21 23.85
C LEU A 256 -13.45 1.13 22.98
N PHE A 257 -13.24 1.17 21.68
CA PHE A 257 -13.81 0.18 20.76
C PHE A 257 -13.04 -1.14 20.81
N ALA A 258 -11.73 -1.07 20.63
CA ALA A 258 -10.82 -2.23 20.65
C ALA A 258 -9.43 -1.83 21.20
N ASP A 259 -8.72 -2.74 21.86
CA ASP A 259 -7.35 -2.54 22.32
C ASP A 259 -6.54 -3.84 22.39
N GLU A 260 -5.22 -3.71 22.47
CA GLU A 260 -4.29 -4.84 22.50
C GLU A 260 -4.54 -5.82 23.65
N ALA A 261 -5.10 -5.33 24.77
CA ALA A 261 -5.36 -6.14 25.96
C ALA A 261 -6.47 -7.16 25.71
N ARG A 262 -7.46 -6.81 24.86
CA ARG A 262 -8.51 -7.72 24.41
C ARG A 262 -8.10 -8.51 23.17
N PHE A 263 -7.35 -7.88 22.27
CA PHE A 263 -6.96 -8.45 20.98
C PHE A 263 -5.45 -8.26 20.73
N PRO A 264 -4.60 -9.23 21.10
CA PRO A 264 -3.14 -9.16 20.90
C PRO A 264 -2.68 -9.00 19.44
N GLU A 265 -3.59 -9.18 18.49
CA GLU A 265 -3.41 -8.92 17.07
C GLU A 265 -3.44 -7.44 16.71
N LEU A 266 -4.15 -6.61 17.48
CA LEU A 266 -4.33 -5.18 17.22
C LEU A 266 -3.12 -4.39 17.74
N VAL A 267 -2.03 -4.46 17.00
CA VAL A 267 -0.80 -3.72 17.30
C VAL A 267 -0.54 -2.71 16.19
N ASN A 268 -0.23 -1.47 16.56
CA ASN A 268 0.12 -0.40 15.61
C ASN A 268 -0.88 -0.29 14.44
N PRO A 269 -2.20 -0.05 14.67
CA PRO A 269 -3.16 0.11 13.57
C PRO A 269 -2.80 1.32 12.71
N VAL A 270 -2.69 1.13 11.39
CA VAL A 270 -2.17 2.14 10.43
C VAL A 270 -3.27 2.82 9.64
N GLN A 271 -4.25 2.05 9.18
CA GLN A 271 -5.43 2.53 8.44
C GLN A 271 -6.65 1.70 8.87
N MET A 272 -7.83 2.31 8.79
CA MET A 272 -9.12 1.65 8.96
C MET A 272 -10.06 1.89 7.76
N GLN A 273 -10.99 0.96 7.54
CA GLN A 273 -12.10 1.11 6.59
C GLN A 273 -13.33 0.34 7.09
N VAL A 274 -14.49 0.58 6.48
CA VAL A 274 -15.76 -0.07 6.85
C VAL A 274 -16.29 -0.87 5.68
N ASP A 275 -16.57 -2.16 5.88
CA ASP A 275 -17.07 -3.03 4.81
C ASP A 275 -18.57 -2.83 4.51
N GLY A 276 -19.05 -3.49 3.46
CA GLY A 276 -20.47 -3.48 3.06
C GLY A 276 -21.43 -4.10 4.10
N LYS A 277 -20.92 -4.87 5.08
CA LYS A 277 -21.69 -5.38 6.23
C LYS A 277 -21.71 -4.39 7.40
N GLY A 278 -20.91 -3.32 7.33
CA GLY A 278 -20.81 -2.29 8.37
C GLY A 278 -19.77 -2.56 9.44
N ARG A 279 -18.91 -3.57 9.27
CA ARG A 279 -17.86 -3.92 10.23
C ARG A 279 -16.65 -3.01 10.04
N LEU A 280 -15.98 -2.65 11.13
CA LEU A 280 -14.71 -1.94 11.07
C LEU A 280 -13.58 -2.92 10.74
N TRP A 281 -12.69 -2.52 9.85
CA TRP A 281 -11.49 -3.25 9.47
C TRP A 281 -10.27 -2.40 9.79
N ALA A 282 -9.14 -3.04 10.13
CA ALA A 282 -7.89 -2.36 10.43
C ALA A 282 -6.70 -3.07 9.80
N ALA A 283 -5.76 -2.30 9.24
CA ALA A 283 -4.43 -2.77 8.93
C ALA A 283 -3.54 -2.64 10.17
N ALA A 284 -3.03 -3.75 10.69
CA ALA A 284 -2.21 -3.81 11.90
C ALA A 284 -0.75 -4.15 11.55
N TRP A 285 0.18 -3.35 12.05
CA TRP A 285 1.60 -3.41 11.70
C TRP A 285 2.47 -3.79 12.89
N LYS A 286 2.30 -5.02 13.37
CA LYS A 286 3.02 -5.53 14.55
C LYS A 286 4.52 -5.58 14.37
N THR A 287 5.02 -5.84 13.16
CA THR A 287 6.45 -5.90 12.85
C THR A 287 7.06 -4.55 12.47
N TYR A 288 6.36 -3.45 12.75
CA TYR A 288 6.85 -2.08 12.54
C TYR A 288 8.31 -1.90 13.00
N PRO A 289 9.21 -1.31 12.18
CA PRO A 289 9.01 -0.68 10.88
C PRO A 289 9.32 -1.61 9.71
N LYS A 290 9.75 -2.84 9.97
CA LYS A 290 9.95 -3.91 8.97
C LYS A 290 10.18 -5.24 9.66
N TRP A 291 9.88 -6.32 8.95
CA TRP A 291 10.20 -7.67 9.40
C TRP A 291 11.68 -7.82 9.78
N GLU A 292 11.92 -8.50 10.91
CA GLU A 292 13.24 -8.81 11.45
C GLU A 292 13.62 -10.27 11.15
N PRO A 293 14.81 -10.55 10.60
CA PRO A 293 15.30 -11.92 10.44
C PRO A 293 15.20 -12.71 11.76
N LEU A 294 14.90 -14.00 11.66
CA LEU A 294 14.69 -14.92 12.80
C LEU A 294 13.44 -14.65 13.68
N LYS A 295 12.64 -13.62 13.36
CA LYS A 295 11.34 -13.36 13.99
C LYS A 295 10.20 -13.77 13.06
N GLU A 296 9.00 -13.94 13.61
CA GLU A 296 7.79 -14.15 12.81
C GLU A 296 7.38 -12.85 12.12
N MET A 297 6.91 -12.94 10.87
CA MET A 297 6.15 -11.86 10.22
C MET A 297 4.68 -11.99 10.64
N ASP A 298 4.18 -11.03 11.40
CA ASP A 298 2.86 -11.10 12.05
C ASP A 298 2.02 -9.83 11.84
N ASP A 299 2.16 -9.22 10.67
CA ASP A 299 1.32 -8.09 10.23
C ASP A 299 0.02 -8.61 9.61
N ARG A 300 -1.09 -7.88 9.80
CA ARG A 300 -2.43 -8.42 9.55
C ARG A 300 -3.41 -7.40 8.98
N ILE A 301 -4.37 -7.89 8.22
CA ILE A 301 -5.65 -7.23 8.00
C ILE A 301 -6.67 -7.86 8.95
N LEU A 302 -7.28 -7.03 9.78
CA LEU A 302 -8.19 -7.42 10.86
C LEU A 302 -9.61 -6.96 10.59
N ILE A 303 -10.59 -7.76 11.03
CA ILE A 303 -12.01 -7.42 11.07
C ILE A 303 -12.42 -7.35 12.54
N LEU A 304 -13.15 -6.30 12.90
CA LEU A 304 -13.60 -6.02 14.26
C LEU A 304 -15.13 -5.90 14.28
N PRO A 305 -15.86 -7.01 14.35
CA PRO A 305 -17.32 -7.01 14.48
C PRO A 305 -17.76 -6.42 15.83
N ASP A 306 -18.85 -5.66 15.78
CA ASP A 306 -19.68 -5.23 16.91
C ASP A 306 -21.08 -5.81 16.64
N GLU A 307 -21.30 -7.03 17.11
CA GLU A 307 -22.46 -7.88 16.80
C GLU A 307 -23.69 -7.45 17.62
N ASP A 308 -23.50 -6.86 18.81
CA ASP A 308 -24.57 -6.38 19.66
C ASP A 308 -24.86 -4.88 19.53
N GLY A 309 -23.98 -4.13 18.85
CA GLY A 309 -24.14 -2.72 18.53
C GLY A 309 -23.90 -1.79 19.71
N ASP A 310 -23.18 -2.23 20.75
CA ASP A 310 -22.87 -1.42 21.93
C ASP A 310 -21.74 -0.40 21.70
N GLY A 311 -21.07 -0.49 20.54
CA GLY A 311 -19.93 0.34 20.18
C GLY A 311 -18.60 -0.20 20.69
N VAL A 312 -18.51 -1.51 20.97
CA VAL A 312 -17.32 -2.24 21.41
C VAL A 312 -17.13 -3.45 20.50
N ALA A 313 -15.90 -3.72 20.08
CA ALA A 313 -15.63 -4.90 19.27
C ALA A 313 -15.75 -6.19 20.12
N ASP A 314 -16.52 -7.15 19.63
CA ASP A 314 -16.73 -8.47 20.25
C ASP A 314 -15.61 -9.45 19.90
N LYS A 315 -15.05 -9.30 18.70
CA LYS A 315 -14.06 -10.22 18.12
C LYS A 315 -12.99 -9.45 17.37
N CYS A 316 -11.85 -10.11 17.19
CA CYS A 316 -10.83 -9.71 16.25
C CYS A 316 -10.51 -10.90 15.34
N ILE A 317 -10.92 -10.79 14.07
CA ILE A 317 -10.73 -11.84 13.07
C ILE A 317 -9.55 -11.45 12.20
N THR A 318 -8.59 -12.36 12.03
CA THR A 318 -7.50 -12.17 11.07
C THR A 318 -7.98 -12.59 9.70
N PHE A 319 -8.29 -11.62 8.83
CA PHE A 319 -8.68 -11.88 7.45
C PHE A 319 -7.50 -12.39 6.61
N ALA A 320 -6.33 -11.77 6.78
CA ALA A 320 -5.11 -12.18 6.09
C ALA A 320 -3.85 -11.70 6.84
N LYS A 321 -2.77 -12.48 6.75
CA LYS A 321 -1.42 -12.03 7.12
C LYS A 321 -0.75 -11.36 5.93
N VAL A 322 -0.44 -10.07 6.05
CA VAL A 322 0.14 -9.26 4.96
C VAL A 322 1.22 -8.38 5.55
N SER A 323 2.46 -8.52 5.08
CA SER A 323 3.59 -7.72 5.54
C SER A 323 3.42 -6.24 5.20
N ASN A 324 3.67 -5.36 6.17
CA ASN A 324 3.72 -3.91 6.00
C ASN A 324 2.46 -3.32 5.31
N PRO A 325 1.24 -3.54 5.83
CA PRO A 325 0.02 -3.07 5.21
C PRO A 325 -0.20 -1.58 5.53
N LEU A 326 0.16 -0.69 4.60
CA LEU A 326 0.06 0.77 4.76
C LEU A 326 -1.24 1.38 4.24
N GLY A 327 -2.00 0.57 3.51
CA GLY A 327 -3.09 0.99 2.67
C GLY A 327 -4.00 -0.19 2.36
N PHE A 328 -5.31 -0.08 2.54
CA PHE A 328 -6.25 -1.02 1.96
C PHE A 328 -7.60 -0.38 1.63
N GLU A 329 -8.32 -0.98 0.68
CA GLU A 329 -9.65 -0.55 0.25
C GLU A 329 -10.42 -1.73 -0.36
N PHE A 330 -11.73 -1.74 -0.24
CA PHE A 330 -12.59 -2.79 -0.77
C PHE A 330 -12.84 -2.62 -2.26
N TRP A 331 -12.83 -3.73 -3.00
CA TRP A 331 -13.15 -3.74 -4.43
C TRP A 331 -13.56 -5.14 -4.87
N ASN A 332 -14.52 -5.27 -5.80
CA ASN A 332 -14.93 -6.51 -6.45
C ASN A 332 -15.19 -7.71 -5.49
N GLY A 333 -15.80 -7.40 -4.33
CA GLY A 333 -16.12 -8.37 -3.28
C GLY A 333 -14.90 -8.92 -2.54
N GLY A 334 -13.77 -8.23 -2.59
CA GLY A 334 -12.56 -8.51 -1.83
C GLY A 334 -11.90 -7.21 -1.37
N VAL A 335 -10.60 -7.28 -1.10
CA VAL A 335 -9.80 -6.19 -0.53
C VAL A 335 -8.53 -6.00 -1.35
N LEU A 336 -8.25 -4.77 -1.74
CA LEU A 336 -6.96 -4.34 -2.28
C LEU A 336 -6.06 -3.90 -1.12
N VAL A 337 -4.85 -4.42 -1.05
CA VAL A 337 -3.91 -4.13 0.05
C VAL A 337 -2.55 -3.71 -0.51
N ALA A 338 -2.05 -2.57 -0.04
CA ALA A 338 -0.69 -2.12 -0.28
C ALA A 338 0.29 -3.02 0.48
N ARG A 339 1.21 -3.66 -0.24
CA ARG A 339 2.26 -4.50 0.33
C ARG A 339 3.49 -4.43 -0.55
N GLN A 340 4.40 -3.51 -0.25
CA GLN A 340 5.56 -3.23 -1.09
C GLN A 340 6.31 -4.51 -1.51
N PRO A 341 6.62 -4.68 -2.81
CA PRO A 341 6.40 -3.76 -3.93
C PRO A 341 5.09 -3.95 -4.72
N ASP A 342 4.13 -4.65 -4.13
CA ASP A 342 2.91 -5.12 -4.77
C ASP A 342 1.66 -4.38 -4.25
N ILE A 343 0.59 -4.40 -5.04
CA ILE A 343 -0.79 -4.29 -4.55
C ILE A 343 -1.41 -5.67 -4.68
N LEU A 344 -1.87 -6.22 -3.56
CA LEU A 344 -2.55 -7.50 -3.52
C LEU A 344 -4.06 -7.31 -3.67
N PHE A 345 -4.73 -8.26 -4.32
CA PHE A 345 -6.16 -8.48 -4.20
C PHE A 345 -6.39 -9.76 -3.39
N LEU A 346 -7.13 -9.61 -2.30
CA LEU A 346 -7.46 -10.67 -1.35
C LEU A 346 -8.97 -10.89 -1.32
N LYS A 347 -9.44 -12.14 -1.27
CA LYS A 347 -10.88 -12.43 -1.25
C LYS A 347 -11.19 -13.71 -0.49
N ASP A 348 -12.19 -13.61 0.37
CA ASP A 348 -12.94 -14.73 0.96
C ASP A 348 -13.98 -15.23 -0.06
N THR A 349 -14.00 -16.54 -0.29
CA THR A 349 -14.88 -17.19 -1.25
C THR A 349 -15.87 -18.17 -0.63
N ASP A 350 -15.75 -18.49 0.65
CA ASP A 350 -16.62 -19.45 1.35
C ASP A 350 -17.38 -18.86 2.55
N GLY A 351 -17.09 -17.62 2.93
CA GLY A 351 -17.79 -16.84 3.94
C GLY A 351 -17.28 -17.03 5.36
N ASP A 352 -16.08 -17.60 5.55
CA ASP A 352 -15.45 -17.79 6.86
C ASP A 352 -14.68 -16.56 7.37
N ASP A 353 -14.70 -15.45 6.62
CA ASP A 353 -13.97 -14.21 6.89
C ASP A 353 -12.43 -14.37 6.85
N VAL A 354 -11.91 -15.33 6.07
CA VAL A 354 -10.49 -15.53 5.75
C VAL A 354 -10.26 -15.46 4.23
N ALA A 355 -9.15 -14.86 3.80
CA ALA A 355 -8.83 -14.77 2.39
C ALA A 355 -8.39 -16.13 1.80
N ASP A 356 -9.21 -16.70 0.90
CA ASP A 356 -8.87 -17.87 0.09
C ASP A 356 -8.02 -17.54 -1.13
N VAL A 357 -8.25 -16.36 -1.68
CA VAL A 357 -7.63 -15.89 -2.92
C VAL A 357 -6.64 -14.79 -2.58
N GLN A 358 -5.42 -14.93 -3.13
CA GLN A 358 -4.40 -13.89 -3.13
C GLN A 358 -3.83 -13.74 -4.53
N ILE A 359 -4.02 -12.56 -5.11
CA ILE A 359 -3.53 -12.20 -6.45
C ILE A 359 -2.65 -10.97 -6.32
N VAL A 360 -1.48 -10.97 -6.97
CA VAL A 360 -0.72 -9.74 -7.17
C VAL A 360 -1.34 -8.98 -8.32
N LEU A 361 -2.09 -7.92 -8.01
CA LEU A 361 -2.85 -7.16 -8.99
C LEU A 361 -1.98 -6.12 -9.70
N LEU A 362 -1.03 -5.53 -8.96
CA LEU A 362 -0.10 -4.54 -9.46
C LEU A 362 1.28 -4.77 -8.84
N GLN A 363 2.35 -4.54 -9.60
CA GLN A 363 3.73 -4.67 -9.13
C GLN A 363 4.53 -3.41 -9.47
N GLY A 364 5.68 -3.27 -8.83
CA GLY A 364 6.66 -2.25 -9.17
C GLY A 364 6.52 -0.96 -8.36
N ILE A 365 5.80 -1.01 -7.24
CA ILE A 365 5.86 0.03 -6.21
C ILE A 365 7.22 -0.08 -5.52
N ASP A 366 7.91 1.04 -5.32
CA ASP A 366 9.22 1.00 -4.68
C ASP A 366 9.13 0.63 -3.18
N SER A 367 10.21 0.09 -2.64
CA SER A 367 10.36 -0.35 -1.24
C SER A 367 11.42 0.45 -0.46
N ALA A 368 11.85 1.59 -0.99
CA ALA A 368 12.95 2.36 -0.43
C ALA A 368 12.66 2.95 0.97
N ASP A 369 11.39 3.18 1.33
CA ASP A 369 10.99 3.71 2.63
C ASP A 369 9.52 3.30 2.90
N THR A 370 9.27 2.72 4.07
CA THR A 370 7.96 2.17 4.42
C THR A 370 6.94 3.22 4.86
N HIS A 371 7.36 4.46 5.20
CA HIS A 371 6.43 5.56 5.49
C HIS A 371 6.05 6.37 4.24
N HIS A 372 6.84 6.28 3.18
CA HIS A 372 6.67 7.04 1.92
C HIS A 372 6.08 6.19 0.79
N ALA A 373 5.75 4.94 1.04
CA ALA A 373 5.19 4.03 0.05
C ALA A 373 3.75 4.39 -0.31
N ALA A 374 3.15 3.58 -1.19
CA ALA A 374 1.72 3.56 -1.43
C ALA A 374 0.96 3.33 -0.11
N ASN A 375 0.21 4.35 0.32
CA ASN A 375 -0.51 4.41 1.60
C ASN A 375 -1.92 4.98 1.41
N ASN A 376 -2.75 4.85 2.45
CA ASN A 376 -4.07 5.48 2.58
C ASN A 376 -4.92 5.32 1.29
N PHE A 377 -5.29 4.08 1.02
CA PHE A 377 -6.04 3.71 -0.18
C PHE A 377 -7.48 4.20 -0.04
N ILE A 378 -7.97 4.93 -1.05
CA ILE A 378 -9.34 5.45 -1.09
C ILE A 378 -9.96 5.19 -2.47
N TYR A 379 -11.15 4.59 -2.49
CA TYR A 379 -11.95 4.42 -3.70
C TYR A 379 -12.71 5.71 -4.06
N GLY A 380 -12.31 6.33 -5.16
CA GLY A 380 -12.87 7.59 -5.62
C GLY A 380 -14.28 7.45 -6.21
N PRO A 381 -15.01 8.58 -6.35
CA PRO A 381 -16.35 8.59 -6.94
C PRO A 381 -16.38 8.20 -8.43
N ASP A 382 -15.24 8.22 -9.10
CA ASP A 382 -15.06 7.81 -10.49
C ASP A 382 -14.76 6.31 -10.67
N GLY A 383 -14.72 5.56 -9.56
CA GLY A 383 -14.46 4.12 -9.55
C GLY A 383 -12.99 3.73 -9.64
N ALA A 384 -12.06 4.67 -9.45
CA ALA A 384 -10.63 4.38 -9.35
C ALA A 384 -10.15 4.36 -7.89
N LEU A 385 -9.06 3.63 -7.66
CA LEU A 385 -8.30 3.65 -6.44
C LEU A 385 -7.28 4.79 -6.48
N TYR A 386 -7.16 5.53 -5.38
CA TYR A 386 -6.16 6.58 -5.21
C TYR A 386 -5.20 6.22 -4.08
N TRP A 387 -3.92 6.51 -4.28
CA TRP A 387 -2.92 6.46 -3.23
C TRP A 387 -1.86 7.54 -3.43
N GLN A 388 -1.04 7.72 -2.41
CA GLN A 388 0.05 8.68 -2.41
C GLN A 388 1.41 8.00 -2.17
N SER A 389 2.48 8.60 -2.68
CA SER A 389 3.86 8.09 -2.62
C SER A 389 4.85 9.23 -2.53
N GLY A 390 5.89 9.09 -1.71
CA GLY A 390 6.85 10.13 -1.35
C GLY A 390 8.17 10.14 -2.10
N ILE A 391 9.04 11.08 -1.72
CA ILE A 391 10.26 11.46 -2.46
C ILE A 391 11.35 10.40 -2.61
N PHE A 392 11.31 9.31 -1.84
CA PHE A 392 12.32 8.24 -1.95
C PHE A 392 11.92 7.18 -2.98
N MET A 393 10.65 7.15 -3.41
CA MET A 393 10.12 6.08 -4.23
C MET A 393 10.43 6.27 -5.72
N HIS A 394 10.85 5.18 -6.37
CA HIS A 394 10.97 5.04 -7.82
C HIS A 394 10.07 3.90 -8.31
N ASN A 395 8.85 4.25 -8.69
CA ASN A 395 7.86 3.29 -9.15
C ASN A 395 8.13 2.93 -10.62
N ASN A 396 7.95 1.65 -10.97
CA ASN A 396 7.98 1.17 -12.34
C ASN A 396 6.90 0.09 -12.54
N ILE A 397 5.71 0.54 -12.95
CA ILE A 397 4.50 -0.26 -12.90
C ILE A 397 4.07 -0.68 -14.32
N GLU A 398 4.08 -1.98 -14.60
CA GLU A 398 3.62 -2.54 -15.87
C GLU A 398 2.09 -2.58 -15.95
N HIS A 399 1.54 -2.33 -17.14
CA HIS A 399 0.11 -2.34 -17.42
C HIS A 399 -0.18 -2.65 -18.90
N PRO A 400 -1.38 -3.14 -19.28
CA PRO A 400 -1.62 -3.69 -20.61
C PRO A 400 -1.77 -2.65 -21.73
N TRP A 401 -1.69 -1.35 -21.41
CA TRP A 401 -2.02 -0.25 -22.32
C TRP A 401 -0.80 0.44 -22.95
N GLY A 402 0.42 -0.01 -22.65
CA GLY A 402 1.61 0.64 -23.19
C GLY A 402 2.88 0.36 -22.39
N PRO A 403 3.87 1.26 -22.49
CA PRO A 403 5.05 1.20 -21.63
C PRO A 403 4.67 1.33 -20.15
N SER A 404 5.46 0.70 -19.27
CA SER A 404 5.31 0.84 -17.82
C SER A 404 5.30 2.31 -17.38
N LEU A 405 4.52 2.61 -16.35
CA LEU A 405 4.60 3.88 -15.63
C LEU A 405 5.87 3.89 -14.77
N SER A 406 6.97 4.38 -15.36
CA SER A 406 8.25 4.60 -14.67
C SER A 406 8.34 6.05 -14.19
N THR A 407 8.34 6.26 -12.88
CA THR A 407 8.36 7.60 -12.29
C THR A 407 9.01 7.63 -10.91
N GLY A 408 9.82 8.67 -10.66
CA GLY A 408 10.33 9.03 -9.32
C GLY A 408 9.56 10.20 -8.69
N SER A 409 8.42 10.59 -9.27
CA SER A 409 7.65 11.73 -8.78
C SER A 409 6.95 11.39 -7.47
N SER A 410 7.23 12.18 -6.45
CA SER A 410 6.41 12.23 -5.24
C SER A 410 5.04 12.82 -5.59
N GLY A 411 3.96 12.22 -5.10
CA GLY A 411 2.61 12.71 -5.38
C GLY A 411 1.55 11.64 -5.27
N MET A 412 0.42 11.93 -5.92
CA MET A 412 -0.75 11.09 -5.95
C MET A 412 -0.84 10.30 -7.25
N TYR A 413 -1.32 9.07 -7.14
CA TYR A 413 -1.48 8.12 -8.24
C TYR A 413 -2.94 7.68 -8.29
N ARG A 414 -3.44 7.46 -9.50
CA ARG A 414 -4.80 6.97 -9.77
C ARG A 414 -4.69 5.64 -10.51
N PHE A 415 -5.36 4.62 -10.01
CA PHE A 415 -5.41 3.29 -10.59
C PHE A 415 -6.85 2.84 -10.81
N ASP A 416 -7.21 2.48 -12.04
CA ASP A 416 -8.46 1.80 -12.34
C ASP A 416 -8.22 0.29 -12.31
N PRO A 417 -8.71 -0.44 -11.29
CA PRO A 417 -8.52 -1.88 -11.18
C PRO A 417 -9.30 -2.71 -12.21
N ARG A 418 -10.33 -2.17 -12.86
CA ARG A 418 -11.07 -2.87 -13.92
C ARG A 418 -10.30 -2.85 -15.23
N GLN A 419 -9.73 -1.70 -15.57
CA GLN A 419 -8.97 -1.52 -16.80
C GLN A 419 -7.48 -1.78 -16.62
N TYR A 420 -6.97 -1.86 -15.39
CA TYR A 420 -5.54 -1.83 -15.07
C TYR A 420 -4.85 -0.57 -15.63
N THR A 421 -5.56 0.56 -15.75
CA THR A 421 -4.91 1.82 -16.13
C THR A 421 -4.36 2.49 -14.88
N ILE A 422 -3.11 2.95 -14.97
CA ILE A 422 -2.47 3.71 -13.90
C ILE A 422 -1.90 5.00 -14.44
N SER A 423 -2.07 6.09 -13.69
CA SER A 423 -1.50 7.38 -14.03
C SER A 423 -1.03 8.14 -12.81
N TYR A 424 -0.04 9.00 -13.04
CA TYR A 424 0.29 10.07 -12.12
C TYR A 424 -0.84 11.10 -12.12
N HIS A 425 -1.33 11.47 -10.94
CA HIS A 425 -2.50 12.33 -10.79
C HIS A 425 -2.12 13.78 -10.47
N ALA A 426 -1.38 14.01 -9.38
CA ALA A 426 -1.02 15.36 -8.91
C ALA A 426 0.25 15.39 -8.03
N ASP A 427 1.05 16.46 -8.16
CA ASP A 427 2.28 16.69 -7.38
C ASP A 427 2.02 16.98 -5.91
N ASN A 428 2.63 16.18 -5.02
CA ASN A 428 2.66 16.40 -3.58
C ASN A 428 4.00 15.90 -3.01
N SER A 429 4.49 16.48 -1.91
CA SER A 429 5.83 16.23 -1.37
C SER A 429 5.91 16.68 0.10
N PRO A 430 6.92 16.29 0.90
CA PRO A 430 7.87 15.21 0.65
C PRO A 430 7.35 13.83 1.06
N ASN A 431 6.35 13.77 1.96
CA ASN A 431 5.66 12.52 2.28
C ASN A 431 4.13 12.68 2.13
N PRO A 432 3.61 12.64 0.90
CA PRO A 432 2.17 12.64 0.63
C PRO A 432 1.46 11.50 1.37
N HIS A 433 0.50 11.83 2.22
CA HIS A 433 -0.25 10.86 3.01
C HIS A 433 -1.63 11.42 3.34
N GLY A 434 -2.68 10.59 3.28
CA GLY A 434 -4.07 10.99 3.53
C GLY A 434 -4.80 11.53 2.30
N ILE A 435 -5.98 10.97 2.02
CA ILE A 435 -6.86 11.27 0.89
C ILE A 435 -8.31 11.27 1.38
N SER A 436 -9.14 12.18 0.89
CA SER A 436 -10.60 12.10 1.10
C SER A 436 -11.37 12.77 -0.04
N PHE A 437 -12.64 12.42 -0.13
CA PHE A 437 -13.60 13.06 -1.03
C PHE A 437 -14.80 13.56 -0.22
N ASP A 438 -15.28 14.76 -0.53
CA ASP A 438 -16.53 15.26 0.05
C ASP A 438 -17.76 14.81 -0.76
N TYR A 439 -18.95 15.20 -0.28
CA TYR A 439 -20.23 14.84 -0.87
C TYR A 439 -20.35 15.20 -2.36
N TRP A 440 -19.76 16.33 -2.77
CA TRP A 440 -19.78 16.82 -4.13
C TRP A 440 -18.67 16.21 -5.01
N GLY A 441 -17.81 15.37 -4.44
CA GLY A 441 -16.69 14.75 -5.12
C GLY A 441 -15.46 15.65 -5.19
N TYR A 442 -15.36 16.70 -4.36
CA TYR A 442 -14.11 17.44 -4.23
C TYR A 442 -13.06 16.57 -3.55
N HIS A 443 -11.87 16.59 -4.12
CA HIS A 443 -10.77 15.73 -3.74
C HIS A 443 -9.80 16.50 -2.84
N TYR A 444 -9.42 15.91 -1.71
CA TYR A 444 -8.49 16.49 -0.76
C TYR A 444 -7.29 15.57 -0.51
N ALA A 445 -6.17 16.19 -0.19
CA ALA A 445 -4.92 15.48 0.07
C ALA A 445 -4.11 16.17 1.17
N THR A 446 -3.31 15.40 1.90
CA THR A 446 -2.35 15.92 2.87
C THR A 446 -0.91 15.46 2.61
N ASP A 447 0.05 16.13 3.25
CA ASP A 447 1.45 15.72 3.33
C ASP A 447 1.81 15.46 4.79
N GLY A 448 2.14 14.21 5.10
CA GLY A 448 2.44 13.73 6.43
C GLY A 448 3.68 14.34 7.04
N THR A 449 4.72 14.65 6.27
CA THR A 449 5.94 15.25 6.86
C THR A 449 5.78 16.75 7.07
N GLY A 450 5.30 17.46 6.05
CA GLY A 450 5.21 18.91 6.08
C GLY A 450 3.96 19.45 6.77
N GLY A 451 2.89 18.65 6.88
CA GLY A 451 1.60 18.99 7.50
C GLY A 451 0.71 19.87 6.62
N ARG A 452 0.94 19.89 5.30
CA ARG A 452 0.15 20.70 4.36
C ARG A 452 -1.10 19.94 3.95
N ALA A 453 -2.19 20.67 3.72
CA ALA A 453 -3.43 20.12 3.17
C ALA A 453 -3.83 20.88 1.91
N PHE A 454 -4.45 20.16 0.98
CA PHE A 454 -4.70 20.62 -0.37
C PHE A 454 -6.11 20.24 -0.84
N GLN A 455 -6.69 21.11 -1.66
CA GLN A 455 -7.73 20.73 -2.61
C GLN A 455 -7.03 20.29 -3.91
N VAL A 456 -7.40 19.13 -4.46
CA VAL A 456 -6.91 18.61 -5.73
C VAL A 456 -7.89 19.01 -6.83
N ARG A 457 -7.44 19.75 -7.84
CA ARG A 457 -8.33 20.28 -8.90
C ARG A 457 -7.77 20.03 -10.30
N PRO A 458 -8.64 19.93 -11.33
CA PRO A 458 -8.19 19.90 -12.71
C PRO A 458 -7.43 21.18 -13.10
N GLU A 459 -6.27 21.03 -13.74
CA GLU A 459 -5.51 22.11 -14.38
C GLU A 459 -4.96 21.60 -15.72
N GLY A 460 -5.40 22.22 -16.83
CA GLY A 460 -5.02 21.79 -18.17
C GLY A 460 -5.48 20.36 -18.48
N LYS A 461 -4.52 19.44 -18.68
CA LYS A 461 -4.77 18.02 -18.99
C LYS A 461 -4.62 17.09 -17.76
N GLY A 462 -4.35 17.64 -16.59
CA GLY A 462 -4.08 16.88 -15.38
C GLY A 462 -4.71 17.51 -14.14
N PHE A 463 -4.15 17.18 -12.97
CA PHE A 463 -4.61 17.71 -11.68
C PHE A 463 -3.46 18.34 -10.91
N LYS A 464 -3.79 19.25 -10.01
CA LYS A 464 -2.83 20.00 -9.20
C LYS A 464 -3.33 20.24 -7.79
N MET A 465 -2.38 20.29 -6.86
CA MET A 465 -2.61 20.62 -5.46
C MET A 465 -2.71 22.14 -5.28
N TYR A 466 -3.79 22.60 -4.68
CA TYR A 466 -3.98 23.99 -4.24
C TYR A 466 -4.16 24.03 -2.74
N LYS A 467 -3.53 25.01 -2.08
CA LYS A 467 -3.55 25.13 -0.63
C LYS A 467 -4.99 25.17 -0.11
N LEU A 468 -5.33 24.25 0.79
CA LEU A 468 -6.66 24.19 1.42
C LEU A 468 -6.74 25.06 2.67
N LEU A 469 -5.71 25.02 3.52
CA LEU A 469 -5.71 25.67 4.83
C LEU A 469 -4.31 26.15 5.24
N GLU A 470 -4.28 27.05 6.21
CA GLU A 470 -3.05 27.42 6.90
C GLU A 470 -2.62 26.29 7.83
N LYS A 471 -1.39 25.81 7.66
CA LYS A 471 -0.86 24.72 8.46
C LYS A 471 -0.76 25.11 9.93
N GLN A 472 -1.32 24.28 10.81
CA GLN A 472 -1.20 24.43 12.27
C GLN A 472 -0.35 23.33 12.93
N VAL A 473 -0.34 22.11 12.37
CA VAL A 473 0.27 20.93 12.99
C VAL A 473 1.08 20.09 11.99
N ARG A 474 1.97 19.22 12.49
CA ARG A 474 2.67 18.17 11.74
C ARG A 474 3.21 17.10 12.72
N PRO A 475 3.35 15.83 12.32
CA PRO A 475 2.97 15.24 11.04
C PRO A 475 1.47 14.97 10.91
N VAL A 476 0.96 14.93 9.67
CA VAL A 476 -0.46 14.66 9.36
C VAL A 476 -0.61 13.30 8.67
N PRO A 477 -0.79 12.20 9.43
CA PRO A 477 -0.90 10.86 8.85
C PRO A 477 -2.26 10.58 8.20
N ALA A 478 -3.32 11.33 8.46
CA ALA A 478 -4.61 11.08 7.81
C ALA A 478 -5.48 12.32 7.77
N ASN A 479 -6.46 12.29 6.88
CA ASN A 479 -7.55 13.24 6.84
C ASN A 479 -8.88 12.55 6.55
N GLU A 480 -9.98 13.19 6.92
CA GLU A 480 -11.34 12.66 6.76
C GLU A 480 -12.33 13.83 6.61
N ILE A 481 -13.48 13.58 5.97
CA ILE A 481 -14.60 14.50 5.87
C ILE A 481 -15.71 14.06 6.84
N VAL A 482 -16.23 15.00 7.63
CA VAL A 482 -17.37 14.73 8.49
C VAL A 482 -18.61 14.41 7.65
N SER A 483 -19.07 13.17 7.71
CA SER A 483 -20.30 12.73 7.03
C SER A 483 -21.00 11.68 7.90
N SER A 484 -21.90 12.15 8.77
CA SER A 484 -22.52 11.31 9.79
C SER A 484 -23.88 11.84 10.22
N ALA A 485 -24.89 10.97 10.25
CA ALA A 485 -26.19 11.32 10.80
C ALA A 485 -26.19 11.54 12.32
N ASN A 486 -25.16 11.04 13.03
CA ASN A 486 -25.01 11.22 14.47
C ASN A 486 -24.38 12.58 14.81
N PHE A 487 -23.45 13.08 14.00
CA PHE A 487 -22.76 14.34 14.28
C PHE A 487 -23.67 15.57 14.07
N PRO A 488 -23.37 16.72 14.71
CA PRO A 488 -24.13 17.96 14.51
C PRO A 488 -24.21 18.39 13.04
N ASP A 489 -25.28 19.10 12.66
CA ASP A 489 -25.51 19.48 11.26
C ASP A 489 -24.50 20.53 10.78
N GLU A 490 -24.09 21.41 11.68
CA GLU A 490 -23.09 22.45 11.47
C GLU A 490 -21.66 21.90 11.26
N MET A 491 -21.44 20.62 11.61
CA MET A 491 -20.15 19.95 11.41
C MET A 491 -20.09 19.18 10.09
N GLN A 492 -21.22 18.95 9.41
CA GLN A 492 -21.22 18.17 8.19
C GLN A 492 -20.32 18.81 7.13
N GLN A 493 -19.50 18.00 6.51
CA GLN A 493 -18.52 18.37 5.48
C GLN A 493 -17.37 19.24 6.00
N ASN A 494 -17.13 19.24 7.32
CA ASN A 494 -15.88 19.73 7.89
C ASN A 494 -14.74 18.77 7.57
N PHE A 495 -13.54 19.32 7.43
CA PHE A 495 -12.31 18.59 7.18
C PHE A 495 -11.58 18.28 8.48
N LEU A 496 -11.20 17.03 8.67
CA LEU A 496 -10.48 16.54 9.83
C LEU A 496 -9.04 16.21 9.43
N ILE A 497 -8.09 16.47 10.31
CA ILE A 497 -6.72 15.94 10.18
C ILE A 497 -6.28 15.30 11.50
N CYS A 498 -5.71 14.11 11.39
CA CYS A 498 -5.01 13.48 12.50
C CYS A 498 -3.63 14.11 12.65
N ASN A 499 -3.10 14.18 13.87
CA ASN A 499 -1.70 14.53 14.10
C ASN A 499 -1.10 13.71 15.24
N ALA A 500 0.11 13.20 15.00
CA ALA A 500 0.74 12.23 15.88
C ALA A 500 1.95 12.77 16.67
N ILE A 501 2.40 14.02 16.50
CA ILE A 501 3.53 14.59 17.28
C ILE A 501 3.24 16.03 17.71
N GLY A 502 3.49 16.35 18.99
CA GLY A 502 3.22 17.66 19.56
C GLY A 502 1.74 17.80 19.91
N PHE A 503 0.88 18.09 18.93
CA PHE A 503 -0.57 18.04 19.12
C PHE A 503 -1.06 16.60 18.94
N LEU A 504 -1.45 15.91 20.00
CA LEU A 504 -1.86 14.50 19.93
C LEU A 504 -3.39 14.43 19.83
N GLY A 505 -3.93 14.38 18.61
CA GLY A 505 -5.37 14.60 18.44
C GLY A 505 -5.85 14.75 17.00
N ILE A 506 -7.09 15.22 16.88
CA ILE A 506 -7.78 15.51 15.62
C ILE A 506 -8.13 17.00 15.58
N LYS A 507 -7.58 17.71 14.59
CA LYS A 507 -7.97 19.09 14.25
C LYS A 507 -9.17 19.08 13.31
N GLN A 508 -9.96 20.15 13.36
CA GLN A 508 -11.16 20.31 12.56
C GLN A 508 -11.18 21.66 11.85
N TYR A 509 -11.67 21.67 10.61
CA TYR A 509 -11.77 22.87 9.78
C TYR A 509 -13.13 22.94 9.09
N LYS A 510 -13.79 24.09 9.17
CA LYS A 510 -14.97 24.38 8.36
C LYS A 510 -14.53 24.67 6.93
N LEU A 511 -15.07 23.92 5.97
CA LEU A 511 -14.80 24.13 4.55
C LEU A 511 -15.80 25.12 3.94
N ASN A 512 -15.28 26.18 3.35
CA ASN A 512 -16.04 27.16 2.58
C ASN A 512 -15.79 26.96 1.08
N ARG A 513 -16.82 27.18 0.25
CA ARG A 513 -16.79 26.86 -1.19
C ARG A 513 -17.60 27.80 -2.10
N ASP A 514 -18.18 28.86 -1.55
CA ASP A 514 -19.13 29.74 -2.25
C ASP A 514 -18.47 30.70 -3.26
N GLY A 515 -17.15 30.86 -3.20
CA GLY A 515 -16.43 31.88 -3.95
C GLY A 515 -16.61 33.29 -3.38
N GLY A 516 -15.96 34.28 -3.99
CA GLY A 516 -16.07 35.69 -3.61
C GLY A 516 -15.20 36.12 -2.43
N SER A 517 -14.45 35.21 -1.82
CA SER A 517 -13.55 35.53 -0.71
C SER A 517 -12.19 35.96 -1.22
N GLU A 518 -11.70 37.10 -0.75
CA GLU A 518 -10.37 37.59 -1.08
C GLU A 518 -9.31 36.93 -0.20
N TYR A 519 -8.29 36.34 -0.82
CA TYR A 519 -7.10 35.85 -0.13
C TYR A 519 -5.83 36.33 -0.86
N THR A 520 -4.72 36.40 -0.14
CA THR A 520 -3.44 36.77 -0.74
C THR A 520 -2.67 35.52 -1.15
N GLU A 521 -2.30 35.42 -2.42
CA GLU A 521 -1.38 34.39 -2.90
C GLU A 521 -0.03 35.01 -3.28
N GLU A 522 1.05 34.23 -3.18
CA GLU A 522 2.35 34.60 -3.73
C GLU A 522 2.46 34.06 -5.16
N VAL A 523 2.53 34.95 -6.14
CA VAL A 523 2.79 34.63 -7.55
C VAL A 523 4.23 34.95 -7.91
N GLY A 524 4.80 34.18 -8.83
CA GLY A 524 6.19 34.29 -9.26
C GLY A 524 7.14 33.35 -8.52
N SER A 525 8.42 33.40 -8.86
CA SER A 525 9.46 32.50 -8.32
C SER A 525 10.68 33.27 -7.85
N GLY A 526 11.32 32.80 -6.78
CA GLY A 526 12.56 33.40 -6.29
C GLY A 526 12.38 34.84 -5.80
N LYS A 527 13.20 35.77 -6.31
CA LYS A 527 13.18 37.19 -5.91
C LYS A 527 12.00 37.97 -6.49
N ASP A 528 11.31 37.44 -7.50
CA ASP A 528 10.20 38.09 -8.18
C ASP A 528 8.83 37.72 -7.58
N LYS A 529 8.82 37.13 -6.38
CA LYS A 529 7.59 36.81 -5.67
C LYS A 529 6.81 38.09 -5.35
N GLN A 530 5.57 38.15 -5.82
CA GLN A 530 4.64 39.23 -5.52
C GLN A 530 3.44 38.65 -4.78
N LYS A 531 2.96 39.39 -3.79
CA LYS A 531 1.69 39.10 -3.14
C LYS A 531 0.59 39.74 -3.96
N VAL A 532 -0.33 38.92 -4.48
CA VAL A 532 -1.51 39.39 -5.20
C VAL A 532 -2.75 38.96 -4.44
N THR A 533 -3.74 39.86 -4.38
CA THR A 533 -5.06 39.51 -3.87
C THR A 533 -5.82 38.80 -4.98
N VAL A 534 -6.34 37.63 -4.65
CA VAL A 534 -7.15 36.79 -5.53
C VAL A 534 -8.51 36.61 -4.88
N THR A 535 -9.56 36.73 -5.67
CA THR A 535 -10.91 36.39 -5.25
C THR A 535 -11.18 34.94 -5.61
N SER A 536 -11.58 34.13 -4.63
CA SER A 536 -11.93 32.73 -4.85
C SER A 536 -13.12 32.62 -5.81
N LYS A 537 -13.12 31.58 -6.63
CA LYS A 537 -14.25 31.22 -7.49
C LYS A 537 -15.14 30.20 -6.78
N LEU A 538 -16.37 30.05 -7.26
CA LEU A 538 -17.25 28.98 -6.83
C LEU A 538 -16.55 27.62 -7.02
N GLY A 539 -16.52 26.79 -5.97
CA GLY A 539 -15.87 25.49 -5.96
C GLY A 539 -14.37 25.50 -5.67
N GLU A 540 -13.77 26.67 -5.47
CA GLU A 540 -12.47 26.77 -4.82
C GLU A 540 -12.67 26.72 -3.30
N VAL A 541 -12.05 25.74 -2.65
CA VAL A 541 -12.32 25.42 -1.25
C VAL A 541 -11.20 25.95 -0.37
N TRP A 542 -11.56 26.53 0.77
CA TRP A 542 -10.63 26.85 1.85
C TRP A 542 -11.17 26.43 3.21
N GLY A 543 -10.27 26.03 4.10
CA GLY A 543 -10.57 25.57 5.45
C GLY A 543 -10.28 26.63 6.51
N GLU A 544 -11.22 26.88 7.39
CA GLU A 544 -11.07 27.74 8.57
C GLU A 544 -11.03 26.88 9.84
N PRO A 545 -10.03 27.05 10.73
CA PRO A 545 -9.96 26.26 11.94
C PRO A 545 -11.16 26.54 12.84
N VAL A 546 -11.73 25.47 13.38
CA VAL A 546 -12.77 25.53 14.43
C VAL A 546 -12.25 24.82 15.68
N GLU A 547 -13.11 24.57 16.67
CA GLU A 547 -12.73 23.84 17.88
C GLU A 547 -12.13 22.45 17.53
N ASP A 548 -11.05 22.10 18.21
CA ASP A 548 -10.37 20.81 18.08
C ASP A 548 -11.34 19.67 18.44
N LEU A 549 -11.40 18.62 17.62
CA LEU A 549 -12.38 17.54 17.81
C LEU A 549 -11.97 16.55 18.91
N LEU A 550 -10.68 16.30 19.04
CA LEU A 550 -10.13 15.41 20.06
C LEU A 550 -8.69 15.82 20.37
N VAL A 551 -8.34 15.90 21.66
CA VAL A 551 -6.96 16.14 22.12
C VAL A 551 -6.65 15.19 23.27
N SER A 552 -5.49 14.53 23.24
CA SER A 552 -5.02 13.66 24.32
C SER A 552 -3.75 14.21 24.97
N GLU A 553 -3.65 14.01 26.28
CA GLU A 553 -2.42 14.24 27.05
C GLU A 553 -1.55 12.97 27.20
N ASP A 554 -2.04 11.81 26.72
CA ASP A 554 -1.22 10.61 26.62
C ASP A 554 -0.16 10.78 25.53
N LYS A 555 1.12 10.77 25.93
CA LYS A 555 2.25 10.94 25.00
C LYS A 555 2.38 9.82 23.97
N ASN A 556 1.78 8.65 24.23
CA ASN A 556 1.73 7.54 23.29
C ASN A 556 0.48 7.57 22.42
N PHE A 557 -0.49 8.47 22.61
CA PHE A 557 -1.61 8.60 21.68
C PHE A 557 -1.13 9.18 20.35
N ARG A 558 -1.12 8.34 19.31
CA ARG A 558 -0.64 8.63 17.96
C ARG A 558 -1.77 8.32 16.98
N PRO A 559 -2.74 9.24 16.79
CA PRO A 559 -3.83 9.00 15.86
C PRO A 559 -3.26 8.86 14.45
N SER A 560 -3.39 7.66 13.89
CA SER A 560 -2.84 7.28 12.58
C SER A 560 -3.87 7.42 11.48
N ASP A 561 -5.15 7.16 11.80
CA ASP A 561 -6.27 7.24 10.88
C ASP A 561 -7.58 7.52 11.63
N ALA A 562 -8.58 8.01 10.90
CA ALA A 562 -9.92 8.18 11.42
C ALA A 562 -10.96 7.94 10.31
N ILE A 563 -12.03 7.19 10.62
CA ILE A 563 -13.07 6.81 9.66
C ILE A 563 -14.44 6.80 10.33
N PHE A 564 -15.49 7.20 9.60
CA PHE A 564 -16.87 7.09 10.09
C PHE A 564 -17.41 5.68 9.93
N GLY A 565 -17.90 5.10 11.03
CA GLY A 565 -18.54 3.79 11.07
C GLY A 565 -19.94 3.77 10.46
N ALA A 566 -20.49 2.56 10.29
CA ALA A 566 -21.86 2.38 9.79
C ALA A 566 -22.93 2.97 10.73
N ASP A 567 -22.61 3.10 12.00
CA ASP A 567 -23.37 3.70 13.10
C ASP A 567 -23.21 5.23 13.20
N GLY A 568 -22.39 5.85 12.33
CA GLY A 568 -22.12 7.29 12.32
C GLY A 568 -21.15 7.77 13.40
N GLY A 569 -20.56 6.88 14.20
CA GLY A 569 -19.47 7.24 15.10
C GLY A 569 -18.17 7.48 14.32
N LEU A 570 -17.29 8.36 14.82
CA LEU A 570 -15.94 8.50 14.30
C LEU A 570 -15.01 7.55 15.05
N TYR A 571 -14.42 6.60 14.33
CA TYR A 571 -13.44 5.66 14.86
C TYR A 571 -12.05 6.25 14.63
N VAL A 572 -11.19 6.20 15.64
CA VAL A 572 -9.85 6.78 15.63
C VAL A 572 -8.86 5.68 15.99
N SER A 573 -7.97 5.32 15.05
CA SER A 573 -6.91 4.37 15.32
C SER A 573 -5.79 5.07 16.03
N ASP A 574 -5.31 4.45 17.09
CA ASP A 574 -4.18 4.89 17.84
C ASP A 574 -3.06 3.88 17.69
N TRP A 575 -2.02 4.29 16.98
CA TRP A 575 -0.79 3.51 16.78
C TRP A 575 -0.19 3.13 18.15
N HIS A 576 -0.38 3.94 19.19
CA HIS A 576 0.05 3.71 20.57
C HIS A 576 1.53 3.35 20.68
N ASN A 577 2.43 4.29 20.33
CA ASN A 577 3.87 3.99 20.22
C ASN A 577 4.76 5.16 20.68
N VAL A 578 5.86 4.81 21.34
CA VAL A 578 6.89 5.74 21.80
C VAL A 578 7.74 6.29 20.65
N ILE A 579 8.03 5.46 19.64
CA ILE A 579 8.84 5.82 18.46
C ILE A 579 8.02 5.60 17.20
N ILE A 580 7.85 6.67 16.41
CA ILE A 580 7.12 6.61 15.13
C ILE A 580 7.93 7.16 13.94
N GLY A 581 9.22 7.45 14.11
CA GLY A 581 10.06 8.09 13.08
C GLY A 581 11.33 7.31 12.78
N HIS A 582 11.79 7.34 11.52
CA HIS A 582 13.03 6.67 11.07
C HIS A 582 14.27 7.57 11.15
N MET A 583 14.10 8.89 11.21
CA MET A 583 15.23 9.83 11.25
C MET A 583 15.82 10.02 12.65
N GLN A 584 14.98 9.89 13.68
CA GLN A 584 15.34 10.21 15.06
C GLN A 584 15.94 9.01 15.80
N HIS A 585 15.56 7.79 15.39
CA HIS A 585 15.91 6.55 16.08
C HIS A 585 16.37 5.50 15.06
N ASN A 586 17.27 4.62 15.48
CA ASN A 586 17.66 3.47 14.68
C ASN A 586 16.42 2.63 14.31
N VAL A 587 16.43 2.01 13.13
CA VAL A 587 15.34 1.14 12.66
C VAL A 587 15.10 -0.05 13.61
N ARG A 588 16.11 -0.44 14.39
CA ARG A 588 16.05 -1.49 15.43
C ARG A 588 16.22 -0.96 16.86
N ASP A 589 15.85 0.28 17.13
CA ASP A 589 15.77 0.74 18.53
C ASP A 589 14.85 -0.21 19.33
N PRO A 590 15.31 -0.76 20.46
CA PRO A 590 14.57 -1.77 21.22
C PRO A 590 13.26 -1.26 21.84
N ASN A 591 13.01 0.05 21.83
CA ASN A 591 11.75 0.63 22.29
C ASN A 591 10.73 0.87 21.17
N ARG A 592 11.00 0.48 19.92
CA ARG A 592 9.93 0.44 18.91
C ARG A 592 8.88 -0.58 19.36
N ASP A 593 7.64 -0.14 19.47
CA ASP A 593 6.60 -0.98 20.05
C ASP A 593 6.05 -2.02 19.09
N HIS A 594 5.80 -3.22 19.63
CA HIS A 594 5.30 -4.40 18.92
C HIS A 594 4.15 -5.09 19.68
N GLN A 595 3.54 -4.40 20.65
CA GLN A 595 2.60 -4.99 21.61
C GLN A 595 1.32 -4.19 21.78
N HIS A 596 1.31 -2.89 21.46
CA HIS A 596 0.23 -1.98 21.79
C HIS A 596 -0.46 -1.40 20.53
N GLY A 597 -1.75 -1.12 20.66
CA GLY A 597 -2.57 -0.58 19.59
C GLY A 597 -4.03 -0.48 20.03
N ARG A 598 -4.65 0.67 19.81
CA ARG A 598 -6.00 0.96 20.32
C ARG A 598 -6.87 1.55 19.22
N ILE A 599 -8.18 1.38 19.35
CA ILE A 599 -9.18 2.08 18.53
C ILE A 599 -10.20 2.69 19.49
N TYR A 600 -10.38 3.99 19.39
CA TYR A 600 -11.39 4.74 20.12
C TYR A 600 -12.56 5.09 19.21
N ARG A 601 -13.75 5.23 19.80
CA ARG A 601 -14.96 5.64 19.09
C ARG A 601 -15.52 6.91 19.71
N LEU A 602 -15.72 7.94 18.89
CA LEU A 602 -16.27 9.23 19.25
C LEU A 602 -17.71 9.34 18.73
N THR A 603 -18.65 9.70 19.60
CA THR A 603 -20.07 9.88 19.25
C THR A 603 -20.63 11.16 19.86
N TYR A 604 -21.59 11.76 19.16
CA TYR A 604 -22.36 12.89 19.67
C TYR A 604 -23.60 12.39 20.41
N THR A 605 -23.79 12.89 21.63
CA THR A 605 -24.85 12.44 22.56
C THR A 605 -26.19 13.12 22.32
N GLY A 606 -26.21 14.25 21.59
CA GLY A 606 -27.44 15.01 21.31
C GLY A 606 -28.28 14.46 20.15
N LYS A 607 -27.79 13.46 19.42
CA LYS A 607 -28.50 12.77 18.33
C LYS A 607 -28.39 11.25 18.48
N PRO A 608 -29.36 10.48 17.97
CA PRO A 608 -29.23 9.03 17.92
C PRO A 608 -28.05 8.62 17.02
N LEU A 609 -27.60 7.38 17.19
CA LEU A 609 -26.68 6.76 16.24
C LEU A 609 -27.37 6.61 14.87
N GLN A 610 -26.55 6.64 13.82
CA GLN A 610 -27.01 6.37 12.47
C GLN A 610 -27.50 4.93 12.35
N LYS A 611 -28.62 4.73 11.65
CA LYS A 611 -29.05 3.39 11.27
C LYS A 611 -28.22 2.92 10.08
N PRO A 612 -27.54 1.76 10.17
CA PRO A 612 -26.80 1.22 9.03
C PRO A 612 -27.71 1.02 7.81
N ALA A 613 -27.23 1.45 6.64
CA ALA A 613 -27.90 1.16 5.38
C ALA A 613 -27.64 -0.30 4.97
N ASN A 614 -28.63 -0.95 4.37
CA ASN A 614 -28.47 -2.28 3.80
C ASN A 614 -27.68 -2.19 2.50
N ILE A 615 -26.50 -2.84 2.45
CA ILE A 615 -25.56 -2.75 1.33
C ILE A 615 -25.12 -4.16 0.89
N SER A 616 -24.47 -4.92 1.77
CA SER A 616 -23.99 -6.26 1.42
C SER A 616 -25.13 -7.17 0.98
N GLY A 617 -25.06 -7.66 -0.27
CA GLY A 617 -26.10 -8.54 -0.83
C GLY A 617 -27.41 -7.84 -1.18
N ALA A 618 -27.51 -6.52 -1.04
CA ALA A 618 -28.71 -5.76 -1.42
C ALA A 618 -28.95 -5.81 -2.94
N SER A 619 -30.22 -5.63 -3.32
CA SER A 619 -30.65 -5.62 -4.72
C SER A 619 -30.11 -4.42 -5.49
N LEU A 620 -29.96 -4.52 -6.81
CA LEU A 620 -29.51 -3.39 -7.63
C LEU A 620 -30.38 -2.13 -7.45
N PRO A 621 -31.74 -2.19 -7.46
CA PRO A 621 -32.56 -1.01 -7.23
C PRO A 621 -32.31 -0.34 -5.87
N GLU A 622 -32.10 -1.14 -4.82
CA GLU A 622 -31.81 -0.64 -3.48
C GLU A 622 -30.42 0.01 -3.40
N LEU A 623 -29.41 -0.61 -4.01
CA LEU A 623 -28.08 -0.02 -4.14
C LEU A 623 -28.12 1.31 -4.92
N MET A 624 -28.88 1.39 -6.01
CA MET A 624 -29.04 2.66 -6.74
C MET A 624 -29.69 3.75 -5.87
N SER A 625 -30.69 3.40 -5.05
CA SER A 625 -31.28 4.34 -4.10
C SER A 625 -30.29 4.79 -3.02
N ASN A 626 -29.41 3.91 -2.54
CA ASN A 626 -28.37 4.27 -1.57
C ASN A 626 -27.35 5.30 -2.10
N LEU A 627 -27.19 5.44 -3.42
CA LEU A 627 -26.30 6.45 -4.01
C LEU A 627 -26.80 7.89 -3.81
N GLU A 628 -28.08 8.07 -3.48
CA GLU A 628 -28.72 9.35 -3.15
C GLU A 628 -28.65 9.70 -1.65
N ASN A 629 -28.10 8.80 -0.82
CA ASN A 629 -28.04 8.99 0.63
C ASN A 629 -27.16 10.21 0.99
N PRO A 630 -27.55 11.07 1.95
CA PRO A 630 -26.74 12.23 2.35
C PRO A 630 -25.40 11.86 3.02
N ILE A 631 -25.22 10.60 3.42
CA ILE A 631 -24.02 10.12 4.11
C ILE A 631 -23.05 9.50 3.12
N ASP A 632 -21.84 10.06 3.07
CA ASP A 632 -20.81 9.68 2.08
C ASP A 632 -20.34 8.24 2.26
N GLY A 633 -20.21 7.77 3.51
CA GLY A 633 -19.87 6.38 3.80
C GLY A 633 -20.92 5.35 3.33
N VAL A 634 -22.20 5.74 3.17
CA VAL A 634 -23.22 4.87 2.56
C VAL A 634 -23.01 4.81 1.06
N ARG A 635 -22.82 5.96 0.40
CA ARG A 635 -22.57 6.05 -1.04
C ARG A 635 -21.28 5.33 -1.43
N HIS A 636 -20.21 5.48 -0.64
CA HIS A 636 -18.91 4.84 -0.83
C HIS A 636 -19.02 3.32 -0.87
N ARG A 637 -19.52 2.74 0.23
CA ARG A 637 -19.69 1.29 0.36
C ARG A 637 -20.68 0.72 -0.66
N THR A 638 -21.67 1.51 -1.09
CA THR A 638 -22.56 1.15 -2.19
C THR A 638 -21.81 1.07 -3.53
N ARG A 639 -20.93 2.03 -3.86
CA ARG A 639 -20.09 1.96 -5.07
C ARG A 639 -19.13 0.76 -5.02
N VAL A 640 -18.59 0.46 -3.85
CA VAL A 640 -17.77 -0.74 -3.61
C VAL A 640 -18.59 -2.01 -3.87
N GLU A 641 -19.78 -2.15 -3.30
CA GLU A 641 -20.66 -3.32 -3.52
C GLU A 641 -21.02 -3.46 -5.01
N LEU A 642 -21.33 -2.35 -5.68
CA LEU A 642 -21.60 -2.33 -7.14
C LEU A 642 -20.39 -2.79 -7.95
N SER A 643 -19.16 -2.58 -7.47
CA SER A 643 -17.95 -3.04 -8.17
C SER A 643 -17.83 -4.56 -8.25
N ALA A 644 -18.55 -5.31 -7.40
CA ALA A 644 -18.61 -6.77 -7.42
C ALA A 644 -19.69 -7.33 -8.36
N ARG A 645 -20.51 -6.46 -8.98
CA ARG A 645 -21.58 -6.86 -9.88
C ARG A 645 -21.06 -7.01 -11.32
N PRO A 646 -21.64 -7.89 -12.14
CA PRO A 646 -21.26 -7.99 -13.54
C PRO A 646 -21.45 -6.65 -14.26
N SER A 647 -20.44 -6.19 -15.00
CA SER A 647 -20.46 -4.86 -15.63
C SER A 647 -21.62 -4.62 -16.60
N LYS A 648 -22.24 -5.67 -17.13
CA LYS A 648 -23.43 -5.57 -18.01
C LYS A 648 -24.70 -5.19 -17.25
N ASP A 649 -24.71 -5.38 -15.92
CA ASP A 649 -25.88 -5.21 -15.07
C ASP A 649 -25.87 -3.87 -14.31
N VAL A 650 -24.74 -3.14 -14.28
CA VAL A 650 -24.52 -1.91 -13.50
C VAL A 650 -24.15 -0.69 -14.34
#